data_AF-A0A9R1XRQ6-F1
#
_entry.id   AF-A0A9R1XRQ6-F1
#
_cell.length_a   1.000
_cell.length_b   1.000
_cell.length_c   1.000
_cell.angle_alpha   90.00
_cell.angle_beta   90.00
_cell.angle_gamma   90.00
#
_symmetry.space_group_name_H-M   'P 1'
#
loop_
_entity.id
_entity.type
_entity.pdbx_description
1 polymer ?
#
loop_
_entity_poly.entity_id
_entity_poly.type
_entity_poly.pdbx_seq_one_letter_code
_entity_poly.pdbx_strand_id
1 'polypeptide(L)'
;MAAILRFRKLCFIEPTLKNCGSSETPKDEKQEEIQTITKQECDKNKKKNKRGWKCIDSCCWFIGCMCTTWWLLLFLYHCLPAHLSGFKSPESPGVRLKNEGLTPLHPVVLVPGIVTGGLELWEGRPCSHGLFRKRLWGGSFAQILQRPLCWLEHLSLDNETGLDPPGIRVRPVPGLVAADYFAPGYFVWAVLIENLAKIGYEGKNMYMAAYDWRLSFQNTEVRDQALSRLKINIELMYVTNGNKKVVVVPHSMGVIYFLHFLKWVEAPPPMGGGGGPGWCDKHIKAIMNIGPAFLGVPKAVSGMLSAEGKDVAFFRAMAPGVLDSEILGLQTLEHMMRVGRTWDSVISLLPKGGDTIWGDLDSSPEDIQTVSSYQRQNNTKHQIEIKQETKYGRIISFGKTASEQHSSNLTTHDLVKDKLDSGMNCGEVWTEYGKISRENIMKLADNKAYTAGTLIDLLRFVAPKTMKRAEAHFSHGIASDLDDPKYSHYKYWSNPLETKLPHAPDMEIYCLYGVGLPTERSYVYKVSQSDKCNTIPFQIDSSAEGKWLRGGVYFVDGDESVPVLSAGFMCAKGWRGKTRFNPSGSRTHIREYRHKAPGSLLEGRGLESGAHVDIMGNVALIEDVLRVAAGASGEEIGGDRIYSDILKMAERVNIKL
;
A
#
# COMPACT_ATOMS: atom_id res chain seq x y z
N MET A 1 -37.74 12.35 12.98
CA MET A 1 -38.41 12.33 14.30
C MET A 1 -38.89 10.92 14.62
N ALA A 2 -38.06 10.11 15.28
CA ALA A 2 -38.43 8.89 16.03
C ALA A 2 -37.14 8.20 16.55
N ALA A 3 -36.44 8.79 17.53
CA ALA A 3 -35.34 8.12 18.26
C ALA A 3 -34.90 8.85 19.56
N ILE A 4 -35.78 9.60 20.22
CA ILE A 4 -35.49 10.21 21.53
C ILE A 4 -36.59 9.77 22.49
N LEU A 5 -36.53 8.52 22.96
CA LEU A 5 -37.33 7.99 24.07
C LEU A 5 -36.88 6.56 24.41
N ARG A 6 -35.64 6.39 24.89
CA ARG A 6 -35.18 5.15 25.56
C ARG A 6 -33.83 5.32 26.28
N PHE A 7 -33.70 6.32 27.14
CA PHE A 7 -32.67 6.35 28.20
C PHE A 7 -33.15 7.25 29.35
N ARG A 8 -34.16 6.78 30.08
CA ARG A 8 -34.55 7.29 31.41
C ARG A 8 -35.05 6.13 32.25
N LYS A 9 -34.11 5.41 32.85
CA LYS A 9 -34.31 4.53 34.02
C LYS A 9 -32.93 4.06 34.46
N LEU A 10 -32.43 4.69 35.52
CA LEU A 10 -31.47 4.21 36.52
C LEU A 10 -30.82 5.44 37.16
N CYS A 11 -31.24 5.72 38.40
CA CYS A 11 -30.63 6.55 39.46
C CYS A 11 -31.72 7.28 40.25
N PHE A 12 -32.49 6.52 41.03
CA PHE A 12 -33.14 7.01 42.24
C PHE A 12 -33.20 5.83 43.22
N ILE A 13 -32.36 5.87 44.26
CA ILE A 13 -32.52 5.08 45.49
C ILE A 13 -32.45 6.11 46.62
N GLU A 14 -33.60 6.39 47.22
CA GLU A 14 -33.73 7.00 48.54
C GLU A 14 -33.87 5.90 49.60
N PRO A 15 -33.48 6.17 50.86
CA PRO A 15 -33.16 5.16 51.86
C PRO A 15 -34.42 4.67 52.59
N THR A 16 -34.49 3.37 52.86
CA THR A 16 -35.52 2.76 53.71
C THR A 16 -35.01 2.59 55.14
N LEU A 17 -35.88 2.92 56.09
CA LEU A 17 -35.69 2.91 57.54
C LEU A 17 -36.79 2.01 58.15
N LYS A 18 -36.40 1.17 59.12
CA LYS A 18 -37.16 0.31 60.10
C LYS A 18 -36.59 -1.13 60.08
N ASN A 19 -36.37 -1.86 61.18
CA ASN A 19 -36.75 -1.70 62.58
C ASN A 19 -35.91 -2.65 63.49
N CYS A 20 -35.84 -2.30 64.78
CA CYS A 20 -35.71 -3.14 65.99
C CYS A 20 -34.50 -4.08 66.23
N GLY A 21 -33.75 -3.76 67.29
CA GLY A 21 -32.91 -4.67 68.06
C GLY A 21 -32.37 -3.97 69.30
N SER A 22 -32.97 -4.27 70.45
CA SER A 22 -32.72 -3.69 71.78
C SER A 22 -31.49 -4.28 72.49
N SER A 23 -30.71 -3.44 73.21
CA SER A 23 -30.31 -3.68 74.61
C SER A 23 -29.39 -2.57 75.16
N GLU A 24 -29.88 -1.89 76.20
CA GLU A 24 -29.18 -1.49 77.45
C GLU A 24 -27.98 -0.48 77.41
N THR A 25 -28.33 0.78 77.68
CA THR A 25 -27.83 1.78 78.70
C THR A 25 -26.58 1.48 79.58
N PRO A 26 -26.00 2.47 80.33
CA PRO A 26 -25.97 3.96 80.22
C PRO A 26 -24.60 4.62 80.63
N LYS A 27 -24.60 5.98 80.76
CA LYS A 27 -23.76 6.87 81.64
C LYS A 27 -22.52 7.55 81.02
N ASP A 28 -22.21 8.83 81.24
CA ASP A 28 -22.76 9.90 82.10
C ASP A 28 -22.29 11.30 81.61
N GLU A 29 -23.12 12.32 81.88
CA GLU A 29 -22.85 13.70 82.36
C GLU A 29 -21.60 14.48 81.88
N LYS A 30 -21.65 15.76 81.50
CA LYS A 30 -22.27 16.90 82.22
C LYS A 30 -22.29 18.15 81.31
N GLN A 31 -23.47 18.77 81.20
CA GLN A 31 -23.63 20.19 80.87
C GLN A 31 -23.60 20.98 82.18
N GLU A 32 -22.97 22.16 82.18
CA GLU A 32 -23.60 23.43 82.55
C GLU A 32 -22.54 24.54 82.72
N GLU A 33 -22.55 25.50 81.79
CA GLU A 33 -22.40 26.92 82.12
C GLU A 33 -23.16 27.74 81.07
N ILE A 34 -24.47 27.83 81.32
CA ILE A 34 -25.33 29.03 81.31
C ILE A 34 -24.74 30.20 80.50
N GLN A 35 -25.20 30.45 79.28
CA GLN A 35 -26.38 31.29 78.99
C GLN A 35 -26.51 32.57 79.84
N THR A 36 -25.56 33.48 79.67
CA THR A 36 -25.83 34.91 79.86
C THR A 36 -25.08 35.68 78.79
N ILE A 37 -25.72 35.85 77.63
CA ILE A 37 -25.72 37.04 76.76
C ILE A 37 -26.70 36.65 75.63
N THR A 38 -27.99 36.75 75.91
CA THR A 38 -29.01 36.71 74.88
C THR A 38 -29.76 38.02 74.94
N LYS A 39 -29.77 38.73 73.81
CA LYS A 39 -30.57 39.92 73.49
C LYS A 39 -30.13 41.24 74.13
N GLN A 40 -29.05 41.81 73.59
CA GLN A 40 -29.07 43.21 73.18
C GLN A 40 -27.93 43.50 72.20
N GLU A 41 -28.13 43.12 70.92
CA GLU A 41 -27.69 43.89 69.75
C GLU A 41 -28.28 43.24 68.49
N CYS A 42 -29.59 43.42 68.35
CA CYS A 42 -30.28 43.30 67.07
C CYS A 42 -30.07 44.62 66.31
N ASP A 43 -28.87 44.86 65.77
CA ASP A 43 -28.66 45.70 64.58
C ASP A 43 -27.18 45.78 64.22
N LYS A 44 -26.71 44.82 63.41
CA LYS A 44 -25.65 44.93 62.39
C LYS A 44 -25.20 43.54 61.96
N ASN A 45 -25.93 42.94 61.02
CA ASN A 45 -25.32 42.19 59.90
C ASN A 45 -26.38 41.72 58.90
N LYS A 46 -27.04 42.69 58.24
CA LYS A 46 -27.37 42.50 56.82
C LYS A 46 -26.05 42.49 56.04
N LYS A 47 -25.48 41.30 55.79
CA LYS A 47 -24.54 41.10 54.68
C LYS A 47 -24.36 39.62 54.34
N LYS A 48 -24.79 39.29 53.11
CA LYS A 48 -24.28 38.23 52.22
C LYS A 48 -24.63 36.78 52.57
N ASN A 49 -25.87 36.39 52.26
CA ASN A 49 -26.10 35.09 51.64
C ASN A 49 -25.54 35.12 50.21
N LYS A 50 -24.25 34.83 50.04
CA LYS A 50 -23.70 34.44 48.73
C LYS A 50 -23.62 32.91 48.72
N ARG A 51 -24.49 32.27 47.94
CA ARG A 51 -24.33 30.87 47.53
C ARG A 51 -22.92 30.72 46.95
N GLY A 52 -22.03 30.02 47.67
CA GLY A 52 -20.72 29.66 47.15
C GLY A 52 -20.90 28.63 46.05
N TRP A 53 -20.41 28.92 44.85
CA TRP A 53 -20.32 27.96 43.75
C TRP A 53 -19.50 26.75 44.21
N LYS A 54 -20.06 25.54 44.11
CA LYS A 54 -19.28 24.32 44.38
C LYS A 54 -18.37 24.05 43.19
N CYS A 55 -17.25 23.37 43.42
CA CYS A 55 -16.28 23.00 42.37
C CYS A 55 -16.94 22.28 41.17
N ILE A 56 -18.02 21.53 41.42
CA ILE A 56 -18.84 20.87 40.40
C ILE A 56 -19.56 21.89 39.51
N ASP A 57 -20.07 22.99 40.06
CA ASP A 57 -20.73 24.05 39.28
C ASP A 57 -19.73 24.77 38.36
N SER A 58 -18.49 24.97 38.84
CA SER A 58 -17.38 25.53 38.05
C SER A 58 -16.96 24.60 36.91
N CYS A 59 -16.86 23.29 37.18
CA CYS A 59 -16.50 22.30 36.18
C CYS A 59 -17.58 22.15 35.09
N CYS A 60 -18.86 22.09 35.48
CA CYS A 60 -19.99 22.09 34.56
C CYS A 60 -20.09 23.40 33.74
N TRP A 61 -19.76 24.54 34.35
CA TRP A 61 -19.72 25.83 33.65
C TRP A 61 -18.56 25.89 32.65
N PHE A 62 -17.39 25.35 33.01
CA PHE A 62 -16.24 25.26 32.10
C PHE A 62 -16.51 24.33 30.91
N ILE A 63 -17.07 23.14 31.16
CA ILE A 63 -17.50 22.21 30.10
C ILE A 63 -18.58 22.86 29.23
N GLY A 64 -19.55 23.54 29.84
CA GLY A 64 -20.57 24.31 29.13
C GLY A 64 -19.97 25.37 28.22
N CYS A 65 -19.00 26.15 28.72
CA CYS A 65 -18.26 27.14 27.93
C CYS A 65 -17.44 26.50 26.81
N MET A 66 -16.80 25.35 27.04
CA MET A 66 -16.08 24.63 25.99
C MET A 66 -17.03 24.12 24.91
N CYS A 67 -18.18 23.57 25.28
CA CYS A 67 -19.19 23.13 24.32
C CYS A 67 -19.77 24.31 23.55
N THR A 68 -20.14 25.41 24.21
CA THR A 68 -20.70 26.58 23.52
C THR A 68 -19.68 27.29 22.64
N THR A 69 -18.41 27.38 23.05
CA THR A 69 -17.34 27.91 22.19
C THR A 69 -17.06 26.99 21.01
N TRP A 70 -17.08 25.67 21.19
CA TRP A 70 -16.96 24.70 20.10
C TRP A 70 -18.13 24.79 19.11
N TRP A 71 -19.36 24.87 19.60
CA TRP A 71 -20.55 25.07 18.77
C TRP A 71 -20.56 26.44 18.09
N LEU A 72 -20.08 27.48 18.76
CA LEU A 72 -19.93 28.82 18.18
C LEU A 72 -18.84 28.81 17.09
N LEU A 73 -17.71 28.14 17.30
CA LEU A 73 -16.66 27.99 16.28
C LEU A 73 -17.16 27.19 15.08
N LEU A 74 -17.91 26.11 15.30
CA LEU A 74 -18.56 25.36 14.22
C LEU A 74 -19.62 26.19 13.49
N PHE A 75 -20.43 26.94 14.23
CA PHE A 75 -21.43 27.83 13.65
C PHE A 75 -20.77 28.96 12.85
N LEU A 76 -19.73 29.60 13.38
CA LEU A 76 -18.94 30.62 12.68
C LEU A 76 -18.25 30.03 11.45
N TYR A 77 -17.72 28.80 11.54
CA TYR A 77 -17.16 28.07 10.41
C TYR A 77 -18.20 27.79 9.32
N HIS A 78 -19.43 27.43 9.70
CA HIS A 78 -20.53 27.17 8.77
C HIS A 78 -21.26 28.44 8.28
N CYS A 79 -21.17 29.55 9.02
CA CYS A 79 -21.80 30.84 8.70
C CYS A 79 -20.84 31.83 8.02
N LEU A 80 -19.53 31.57 8.04
CA LEU A 80 -18.59 32.20 7.12
C LEU A 80 -18.99 31.76 5.70
N PRO A 81 -19.44 32.68 4.84
CA PRO A 81 -19.50 32.39 3.42
C PRO A 81 -18.10 31.93 3.00
N ALA A 82 -18.00 30.85 2.23
CA ALA A 82 -16.75 30.34 1.66
C ALA A 82 -16.00 31.36 0.77
N HIS A 83 -16.46 32.61 0.71
CA HIS A 83 -15.94 33.72 -0.07
C HIS A 83 -15.21 34.79 0.77
N LEU A 84 -15.16 34.68 2.11
CA LEU A 84 -14.52 35.69 2.97
C LEU A 84 -13.02 35.49 3.22
N SER A 85 -12.44 34.40 2.74
CA SER A 85 -10.99 34.27 2.60
C SER A 85 -10.63 34.41 1.13
N GLY A 86 -9.81 35.40 0.78
CA GLY A 86 -9.25 35.57 -0.58
C GLY A 86 -8.35 34.40 -1.05
N PHE A 87 -8.40 33.26 -0.35
CA PHE A 87 -7.88 31.99 -0.81
C PHE A 87 -8.85 31.43 -1.86
N LYS A 88 -8.66 31.82 -3.12
CA LYS A 88 -9.11 30.96 -4.22
C LYS A 88 -8.38 29.63 -4.04
N SER A 89 -9.12 28.56 -3.70
CA SER A 89 -8.59 27.21 -3.83
C SER A 89 -8.02 27.10 -5.25
N PRO A 90 -6.80 26.57 -5.43
CA PRO A 90 -6.24 26.40 -6.77
C PRO A 90 -7.23 25.64 -7.63
N GLU A 91 -7.47 26.17 -8.84
CA GLU A 91 -8.41 25.59 -9.78
C GLU A 91 -7.95 24.17 -10.15
N SER A 92 -8.85 23.19 -10.05
CA SER A 92 -8.50 21.80 -10.37
C SER A 92 -8.09 21.66 -11.84
N PRO A 93 -7.13 20.78 -12.17
CA PRO A 93 -6.65 20.58 -13.54
C PRO A 93 -7.76 20.39 -14.58
N GLY A 94 -8.78 19.60 -14.26
CA GLY A 94 -9.91 19.32 -15.16
C GLY A 94 -10.76 20.55 -15.46
N VAL A 95 -10.93 21.48 -14.52
CA VAL A 95 -11.65 22.75 -14.78
C VAL A 95 -10.80 23.67 -15.64
N ARG A 96 -9.50 23.81 -15.33
CA ARG A 96 -8.57 24.60 -16.17
C ARG A 96 -8.55 24.09 -17.60
N LEU A 97 -8.37 22.78 -17.80
CA LEU A 97 -8.31 22.18 -19.14
C LEU A 97 -9.65 22.27 -19.88
N LYS A 98 -10.78 22.18 -19.17
CA LYS A 98 -12.09 22.44 -19.77
C LYS A 98 -12.20 23.88 -20.27
N ASN A 99 -11.70 24.86 -19.51
CA ASN A 99 -11.67 26.26 -19.91
C ASN A 99 -10.73 26.50 -21.11
N GLU A 100 -9.68 25.69 -21.26
CA GLU A 100 -8.83 25.64 -22.46
C GLU A 100 -9.50 24.94 -23.66
N GLY A 101 -10.71 24.41 -23.51
CA GLY A 101 -11.48 23.75 -24.57
C GLY A 101 -11.19 22.25 -24.73
N LEU A 102 -10.53 21.61 -23.76
CA LEU A 102 -10.24 20.18 -23.81
C LEU A 102 -11.52 19.36 -23.70
N THR A 103 -11.68 18.38 -24.59
CA THR A 103 -12.86 17.49 -24.68
C THR A 103 -12.42 16.02 -24.74
N PRO A 104 -13.28 15.06 -24.32
CA PRO A 104 -12.92 13.66 -24.29
C PRO A 104 -12.87 13.08 -25.71
N LEU A 105 -11.79 12.37 -26.04
CA LEU A 105 -11.62 11.74 -27.36
C LEU A 105 -11.55 10.22 -27.25
N HIS A 106 -10.69 9.72 -26.36
CA HIS A 106 -10.45 8.29 -26.16
C HIS A 106 -11.16 7.81 -24.89
N PRO A 107 -11.87 6.67 -24.91
CA PRO A 107 -12.44 6.13 -23.68
C PRO A 107 -11.31 5.70 -22.73
N VAL A 108 -11.56 5.76 -21.42
CA VAL A 108 -10.55 5.53 -20.38
C VAL A 108 -10.84 4.27 -19.57
N VAL A 109 -9.84 3.39 -19.44
CA VAL A 109 -9.91 2.19 -18.58
C VAL A 109 -8.93 2.34 -17.42
N LEU A 110 -9.45 2.31 -16.20
CA LEU A 110 -8.68 2.38 -14.97
C LEU A 110 -8.41 0.96 -14.46
N VAL A 111 -7.15 0.65 -14.13
CA VAL A 111 -6.75 -0.66 -13.62
C VAL A 111 -6.12 -0.50 -12.23
N PRO A 112 -6.83 -0.88 -11.15
CA PRO A 112 -6.37 -0.69 -9.78
C PRO A 112 -5.15 -1.56 -9.45
N GLY A 113 -4.37 -1.13 -8.46
CA GLY A 113 -3.25 -1.89 -7.90
C GLY A 113 -3.68 -2.81 -6.75
N ILE A 114 -2.68 -3.42 -6.11
CA ILE A 114 -2.89 -4.27 -4.93
C ILE A 114 -3.63 -3.49 -3.84
N VAL A 115 -4.51 -4.14 -3.07
CA VAL A 115 -5.29 -3.56 -1.97
C VAL A 115 -6.17 -2.35 -2.28
N THR A 116 -6.22 -1.82 -3.50
CA THR A 116 -6.96 -0.57 -3.81
C THR A 116 -8.38 -0.81 -4.33
N GLY A 117 -8.76 -2.07 -4.61
CA GLY A 117 -10.12 -2.46 -4.99
C GLY A 117 -10.92 -3.03 -3.81
N GLY A 118 -12.18 -2.64 -3.68
CA GLY A 118 -13.08 -3.18 -2.66
C GLY A 118 -13.40 -4.66 -2.89
N LEU A 119 -13.49 -5.41 -1.79
CA LEU A 119 -13.89 -6.83 -1.79
C LEU A 119 -15.13 -7.01 -0.91
N GLU A 120 -16.11 -7.78 -1.38
CA GLU A 120 -17.37 -8.06 -0.67
C GLU A 120 -17.61 -9.55 -0.43
N LEU A 121 -18.30 -9.86 0.67
CA LEU A 121 -18.62 -11.23 1.07
C LEU A 121 -19.86 -11.75 0.32
N TRP A 122 -19.77 -12.94 -0.24
CA TRP A 122 -20.89 -13.66 -0.89
C TRP A 122 -21.27 -14.95 -0.17
N GLU A 123 -20.34 -15.56 0.55
CA GLU A 123 -20.55 -16.73 1.39
C GLU A 123 -19.46 -16.75 2.44
N GLY A 124 -19.79 -17.15 3.67
CA GLY A 124 -18.84 -17.18 4.76
C GLY A 124 -19.28 -18.08 5.89
N ARG A 125 -18.35 -18.29 6.82
CA ARG A 125 -18.53 -19.11 8.03
C ARG A 125 -19.60 -18.53 8.96
N PRO A 126 -20.11 -19.28 9.94
CA PRO A 126 -21.05 -18.75 10.93
C PRO A 126 -20.58 -17.46 11.64
N CYS A 127 -19.27 -17.27 11.80
CA CYS A 127 -18.71 -16.05 12.39
C CYS A 127 -18.97 -14.79 11.54
N SER A 128 -19.27 -14.90 10.25
CA SER A 128 -19.59 -13.79 9.35
C SER A 128 -21.11 -13.57 9.19
N HIS A 129 -21.93 -14.16 10.05
CA HIS A 129 -23.38 -13.98 10.00
C HIS A 129 -23.77 -12.49 10.02
N GLY A 130 -24.65 -12.09 9.09
CA GLY A 130 -25.08 -10.71 8.89
C GLY A 130 -24.19 -9.86 7.96
N LEU A 131 -23.08 -10.41 7.45
CA LEU A 131 -22.13 -9.69 6.59
C LEU A 131 -22.30 -9.96 5.07
N PHE A 132 -23.36 -10.66 4.65
CA PHE A 132 -23.62 -10.89 3.23
C PHE A 132 -23.66 -9.59 2.44
N ARG A 133 -22.91 -9.53 1.33
CA ARG A 133 -22.75 -8.36 0.44
C ARG A 133 -22.16 -7.12 1.12
N LYS A 134 -21.60 -7.25 2.32
CA LYS A 134 -20.84 -6.17 2.96
C LYS A 134 -19.40 -6.20 2.47
N ARG A 135 -18.81 -5.02 2.33
CA ARG A 135 -17.40 -4.86 1.94
C ARG A 135 -16.51 -5.34 3.08
N LEU A 136 -15.81 -6.45 2.88
CA LEU A 136 -14.75 -6.93 3.78
C LEU A 136 -13.49 -6.09 3.65
N TRP A 137 -13.31 -5.46 2.49
CA TRP A 137 -12.18 -4.60 2.17
C TRP A 137 -12.68 -3.37 1.41
N GLY A 138 -12.16 -2.18 1.74
CA GLY A 138 -12.55 -0.93 1.07
C GLY A 138 -13.94 -0.42 1.44
N GLY A 139 -14.26 -0.33 2.74
CA GLY A 139 -15.54 0.17 3.26
C GLY A 139 -15.51 0.58 4.74
N SER A 140 -16.66 0.56 5.43
CA SER A 140 -16.72 0.81 6.87
C SER A 140 -16.23 -0.41 7.66
N PHE A 141 -15.05 -0.32 8.23
CA PHE A 141 -14.39 -1.43 8.93
C PHE A 141 -14.96 -1.74 10.33
N ALA A 142 -15.84 -0.89 10.87
CA ALA A 142 -16.29 -0.96 12.26
C ALA A 142 -16.95 -2.31 12.65
N GLN A 143 -17.75 -2.90 11.76
CA GLN A 143 -18.43 -4.18 12.04
C GLN A 143 -17.51 -5.39 11.88
N ILE A 144 -16.46 -5.24 11.06
CA ILE A 144 -15.55 -6.33 10.68
C ILE A 144 -14.38 -6.43 11.68
N LEU A 145 -13.86 -5.28 12.14
CA LEU A 145 -12.82 -5.22 13.16
C LEU A 145 -13.30 -5.69 14.55
N GLN A 146 -14.62 -5.80 14.76
CA GLN A 146 -15.17 -6.49 15.93
C GLN A 146 -14.87 -7.99 15.94
N ARG A 147 -14.50 -8.57 14.78
CA ARG A 147 -14.24 -10.01 14.60
C ARG A 147 -12.96 -10.23 13.77
N PRO A 148 -11.77 -9.83 14.26
CA PRO A 148 -10.55 -9.76 13.47
C PRO A 148 -10.10 -11.13 12.93
N LEU A 149 -10.21 -12.20 13.72
CA LEU A 149 -9.86 -13.55 13.25
C LEU A 149 -10.81 -14.06 12.16
N CYS A 150 -12.11 -13.79 12.31
CA CYS A 150 -13.10 -14.11 11.27
C CYS A 150 -12.77 -13.34 9.98
N TRP A 151 -12.44 -12.06 10.08
CA TRP A 151 -12.05 -11.27 8.92
C TRP A 151 -10.81 -11.82 8.20
N LEU A 152 -9.75 -12.13 8.96
CA LEU A 152 -8.52 -12.73 8.43
C LEU A 152 -8.78 -14.09 7.77
N GLU A 153 -9.65 -14.93 8.34
CA GLU A 153 -10.08 -16.19 7.71
C GLU A 153 -10.75 -15.95 6.36
N HIS A 154 -11.67 -14.99 6.25
CA HIS A 154 -12.38 -14.70 5.01
C HIS A 154 -11.52 -14.01 3.95
N LEU A 155 -10.46 -13.31 4.35
CA LEU A 155 -9.48 -12.74 3.43
C LEU A 155 -8.39 -13.73 2.98
N SER A 156 -8.26 -14.87 3.65
CA SER A 156 -7.32 -15.92 3.26
C SER A 156 -7.72 -16.56 1.93
N LEU A 157 -6.72 -16.96 1.15
CA LEU A 157 -6.88 -17.88 0.03
C LEU A 157 -6.51 -19.30 0.46
N ASP A 158 -7.00 -20.28 -0.28
CA ASP A 158 -6.64 -21.68 -0.10
C ASP A 158 -5.15 -21.90 -0.41
N ASN A 159 -4.47 -22.63 0.47
CA ASN A 159 -3.01 -22.72 0.42
C ASN A 159 -2.48 -23.64 -0.69
N GLU A 160 -3.34 -24.43 -1.33
CA GLU A 160 -2.92 -25.31 -2.43
C GLU A 160 -3.35 -24.76 -3.78
N THR A 161 -4.60 -24.29 -3.88
CA THR A 161 -5.18 -23.82 -5.14
C THR A 161 -5.01 -22.33 -5.39
N GLY A 162 -4.84 -21.52 -4.35
CA GLY A 162 -4.78 -20.05 -4.47
C GLY A 162 -6.12 -19.42 -4.83
N LEU A 163 -7.22 -20.15 -4.63
CA LEU A 163 -8.60 -19.70 -4.80
C LEU A 163 -9.27 -19.46 -3.45
N ASP A 164 -10.57 -19.19 -3.42
CA ASP A 164 -11.28 -19.05 -2.14
C ASP A 164 -11.32 -20.39 -1.38
N PRO A 165 -11.16 -20.38 -0.04
CA PRO A 165 -11.33 -21.59 0.77
C PRO A 165 -12.76 -22.16 0.70
N PRO A 166 -12.96 -23.48 0.90
CA PRO A 166 -14.29 -24.08 0.91
C PRO A 166 -15.24 -23.45 1.95
N GLY A 167 -16.43 -23.04 1.49
CA GLY A 167 -17.45 -22.38 2.31
C GLY A 167 -17.22 -20.87 2.50
N ILE A 168 -16.29 -20.27 1.77
CA ILE A 168 -16.02 -18.84 1.74
C ILE A 168 -16.05 -18.39 0.27
N ARG A 169 -16.75 -17.29 -0.02
CA ARG A 169 -16.72 -16.64 -1.33
C ARG A 169 -16.60 -15.14 -1.14
N VAL A 170 -15.54 -14.57 -1.69
CA VAL A 170 -15.27 -13.13 -1.67
C VAL A 170 -15.12 -12.67 -3.11
N ARG A 171 -15.76 -11.56 -3.48
CA ARG A 171 -15.74 -11.05 -4.87
C ARG A 171 -15.33 -9.59 -4.91
N PRO A 172 -14.71 -9.15 -6.02
CA PRO A 172 -14.44 -7.74 -6.23
C PRO A 172 -15.76 -6.96 -6.34
N VAL A 173 -15.79 -5.78 -5.74
CA VAL A 173 -16.90 -4.84 -5.92
C VAL A 173 -16.87 -4.34 -7.37
N PRO A 174 -17.97 -4.41 -8.13
CA PRO A 174 -17.99 -3.98 -9.53
C PRO A 174 -18.13 -2.45 -9.67
N GLY A 175 -17.67 -1.91 -10.81
CA GLY A 175 -17.90 -0.53 -11.22
C GLY A 175 -16.91 0.49 -10.65
N LEU A 176 -17.13 1.78 -10.92
CA LEU A 176 -16.26 2.88 -10.46
C LEU A 176 -16.18 2.95 -8.92
N VAL A 177 -17.25 2.55 -8.23
CA VAL A 177 -17.34 2.52 -6.77
C VAL A 177 -16.39 1.49 -6.13
N ALA A 178 -15.73 0.67 -6.94
CA ALA A 178 -14.76 -0.31 -6.47
C ALA A 178 -13.53 0.34 -5.82
N ALA A 179 -13.10 1.50 -6.30
CA ALA A 179 -11.82 2.09 -5.92
C ALA A 179 -11.83 3.64 -5.79
N ASP A 180 -12.95 4.31 -6.03
CA ASP A 180 -13.09 5.77 -5.89
C ASP A 180 -12.88 6.23 -4.43
N TYR A 181 -13.74 5.75 -3.52
CA TYR A 181 -13.78 6.02 -2.10
C TYR A 181 -13.49 4.73 -1.34
N PHE A 182 -12.20 4.38 -1.25
CA PHE A 182 -11.76 3.13 -0.63
C PHE A 182 -12.10 3.07 0.87
N ALA A 183 -11.84 4.12 1.62
CA ALA A 183 -12.26 4.23 3.02
C ALA A 183 -12.50 5.71 3.39
N PRO A 184 -13.23 6.02 4.48
CA PRO A 184 -13.34 7.40 4.95
C PRO A 184 -11.95 8.05 5.11
N GLY A 185 -11.68 9.12 4.37
CA GLY A 185 -10.37 9.82 4.37
C GLY A 185 -9.29 9.18 3.48
N TYR A 186 -9.59 8.08 2.78
CA TYR A 186 -8.65 7.40 1.88
C TYR A 186 -9.27 7.21 0.49
N PHE A 187 -8.91 8.11 -0.43
CA PHE A 187 -9.44 8.18 -1.80
C PHE A 187 -8.30 8.02 -2.79
N VAL A 188 -8.24 6.86 -3.48
CA VAL A 188 -7.12 6.55 -4.38
C VAL A 188 -7.40 7.06 -5.79
N TRP A 189 -8.62 6.85 -6.31
CA TRP A 189 -8.97 7.19 -7.69
C TRP A 189 -9.90 8.39 -7.82
N ALA A 190 -10.59 8.80 -6.75
CA ALA A 190 -11.63 9.84 -6.81
C ALA A 190 -11.14 11.15 -7.43
N VAL A 191 -9.93 11.61 -7.11
CA VAL A 191 -9.39 12.88 -7.62
C VAL A 191 -9.20 12.83 -9.14
N LEU A 192 -8.62 11.76 -9.67
CA LEU A 192 -8.44 11.58 -11.10
C LEU A 192 -9.80 11.43 -11.83
N ILE A 193 -10.71 10.63 -11.26
CA ILE A 193 -12.06 10.42 -11.80
C ILE A 193 -12.84 11.75 -11.85
N GLU A 194 -12.77 12.56 -10.78
CA GLU A 194 -13.43 13.86 -10.75
C GLU A 194 -12.89 14.78 -11.85
N ASN A 195 -11.57 14.83 -12.03
CA ASN A 195 -10.94 15.67 -13.04
C ASN A 195 -11.28 15.21 -14.48
N LEU A 196 -11.35 13.90 -14.73
CA LEU A 196 -11.89 13.34 -15.97
C LEU A 196 -13.35 13.76 -16.17
N ALA A 197 -14.17 13.69 -15.13
CA ALA A 197 -15.58 14.08 -15.21
C ALA A 197 -15.76 15.59 -15.54
N LYS A 198 -14.86 16.47 -15.06
CA LYS A 198 -14.94 17.91 -15.39
C LYS A 198 -14.85 18.18 -16.89
N ILE A 199 -14.01 17.43 -17.61
CA ILE A 199 -13.84 17.59 -19.06
C ILE A 199 -14.89 16.82 -19.88
N GLY A 200 -15.74 15.99 -19.24
CA GLY A 200 -16.88 15.34 -19.90
C GLY A 200 -16.84 13.80 -19.93
N TYR A 201 -15.96 13.15 -19.16
CA TYR A 201 -16.03 11.71 -18.95
C TYR A 201 -17.18 11.32 -18.01
N GLU A 202 -17.79 10.19 -18.28
CA GLU A 202 -18.92 9.62 -17.57
C GLU A 202 -18.81 8.09 -17.57
N GLY A 203 -19.72 7.36 -16.92
CA GLY A 203 -19.70 5.90 -16.89
C GLY A 203 -19.80 5.20 -18.26
N LYS A 204 -20.17 5.92 -19.33
CA LYS A 204 -20.26 5.38 -20.70
C LYS A 204 -18.92 5.31 -21.44
N ASN A 205 -17.96 6.16 -21.06
CA ASN A 205 -16.63 6.25 -21.69
C ASN A 205 -15.49 6.14 -20.67
N MET A 206 -15.81 5.69 -19.45
CA MET A 206 -14.85 5.42 -18.38
C MET A 206 -15.21 4.10 -17.69
N TYR A 207 -14.23 3.22 -17.51
CA TYR A 207 -14.43 1.89 -16.92
C TYR A 207 -13.36 1.58 -15.88
N MET A 208 -13.77 0.99 -14.75
CA MET A 208 -12.87 0.47 -13.72
C MET A 208 -12.79 -1.05 -13.84
N ALA A 209 -11.59 -1.56 -14.15
CA ALA A 209 -11.32 -2.99 -14.24
C ALA A 209 -11.22 -3.59 -12.83
N ALA A 210 -12.36 -3.86 -12.21
CA ALA A 210 -12.40 -4.48 -10.88
C ALA A 210 -12.02 -5.96 -10.96
N TYR A 211 -10.99 -6.36 -10.21
CA TYR A 211 -10.55 -7.74 -10.05
C TYR A 211 -10.15 -8.01 -8.60
N ASP A 212 -10.09 -9.28 -8.21
CA ASP A 212 -9.61 -9.67 -6.88
C ASP A 212 -8.09 -9.66 -6.86
N TRP A 213 -7.55 -8.60 -6.27
CA TRP A 213 -6.12 -8.33 -6.19
C TRP A 213 -5.36 -9.30 -5.29
N ARG A 214 -6.01 -10.25 -4.61
CA ARG A 214 -5.33 -11.30 -3.81
C ARG A 214 -4.82 -12.45 -4.69
N LEU A 215 -5.53 -12.74 -5.78
CA LEU A 215 -5.29 -13.91 -6.63
C LEU A 215 -4.07 -13.73 -7.54
N SER A 216 -3.56 -14.85 -8.04
CA SER A 216 -2.68 -14.83 -9.21
C SER A 216 -3.45 -14.33 -10.45
N PHE A 217 -2.76 -13.72 -11.40
CA PHE A 217 -3.42 -13.05 -12.54
C PHE A 217 -4.18 -14.02 -13.44
N GLN A 218 -3.69 -15.24 -13.63
CA GLN A 218 -4.45 -16.26 -14.36
C GLN A 218 -5.66 -16.76 -13.56
N ASN A 219 -5.57 -16.84 -12.23
CA ASN A 219 -6.69 -17.28 -11.39
C ASN A 219 -7.84 -16.27 -11.36
N THR A 220 -7.60 -14.98 -11.63
CA THR A 220 -8.70 -14.02 -11.83
C THR A 220 -9.54 -14.37 -13.05
N GLU A 221 -8.93 -14.92 -14.10
CA GLU A 221 -9.65 -15.44 -15.26
C GLU A 221 -10.37 -16.76 -14.93
N VAL A 222 -9.67 -17.73 -14.34
CA VAL A 222 -10.27 -19.03 -13.99
C VAL A 222 -11.49 -18.87 -13.09
N ARG A 223 -11.40 -18.04 -12.03
CA ARG A 223 -12.47 -17.88 -11.05
C ARG A 223 -13.56 -16.91 -11.50
N ASP A 224 -13.16 -15.74 -12.00
CA ASP A 224 -14.08 -14.63 -12.22
C ASP A 224 -14.25 -14.26 -13.69
N GLN A 225 -13.49 -14.84 -14.63
CA GLN A 225 -13.45 -14.41 -16.04
C GLN A 225 -13.08 -12.92 -16.16
N ALA A 226 -12.19 -12.44 -15.27
CA ALA A 226 -11.87 -11.02 -15.17
C ALA A 226 -11.11 -10.48 -16.39
N LEU A 227 -10.22 -11.26 -16.99
CA LEU A 227 -9.48 -10.86 -18.21
C LEU A 227 -10.42 -10.86 -19.41
N SER A 228 -11.30 -11.86 -19.52
CA SER A 228 -12.36 -11.91 -20.54
C SER A 228 -13.30 -10.71 -20.44
N ARG A 229 -13.73 -10.33 -19.24
CA ARG A 229 -14.53 -9.12 -19.02
C ARG A 229 -13.77 -7.86 -19.39
N LEU A 230 -12.49 -7.75 -19.05
CA LEU A 230 -11.67 -6.60 -19.42
C LEU A 230 -11.58 -6.46 -20.96
N LYS A 231 -11.31 -7.57 -21.67
CA LYS A 231 -11.29 -7.61 -23.13
C LYS A 231 -12.60 -7.11 -23.73
N ILE A 232 -13.73 -7.69 -23.32
CA ILE A 232 -15.05 -7.36 -23.87
C ILE A 232 -15.42 -5.90 -23.59
N ASN A 233 -15.09 -5.36 -22.41
CA ASN A 233 -15.35 -3.95 -22.11
C ASN A 233 -14.48 -3.01 -22.95
N ILE A 234 -13.21 -3.35 -23.21
CA ILE A 234 -12.36 -2.57 -24.12
C ILE A 234 -12.91 -2.59 -25.55
N GLU A 235 -13.30 -3.76 -26.06
CA GLU A 235 -13.91 -3.89 -27.39
C GLU A 235 -15.23 -3.12 -27.49
N LEU A 236 -16.07 -3.19 -26.46
CA LEU A 236 -17.32 -2.44 -26.38
C LEU A 236 -17.06 -0.94 -26.40
N MET A 237 -16.18 -0.43 -25.54
CA MET A 237 -15.83 0.99 -25.46
C MET A 237 -15.25 1.50 -26.78
N TYR A 238 -14.45 0.69 -27.47
CA TYR A 238 -13.94 1.01 -28.80
C TYR A 238 -15.08 1.23 -29.80
N VAL A 239 -16.02 0.28 -29.90
CA VAL A 239 -17.14 0.37 -30.86
C VAL A 239 -18.10 1.50 -30.50
N THR A 240 -18.50 1.63 -29.23
CA THR A 240 -19.47 2.63 -28.78
C THR A 240 -18.91 4.06 -28.80
N ASN A 241 -17.59 4.22 -28.80
CA ASN A 241 -16.92 5.51 -28.89
C ASN A 241 -16.40 5.80 -30.31
N GLY A 242 -17.08 5.29 -31.34
CA GLY A 242 -16.78 5.60 -32.74
C GLY A 242 -15.43 5.06 -33.23
N ASN A 243 -15.07 3.85 -32.79
CA ASN A 243 -13.81 3.16 -33.13
C ASN A 243 -12.55 3.92 -32.69
N LYS A 244 -12.66 4.70 -31.60
CA LYS A 244 -11.50 5.33 -30.97
C LYS A 244 -10.84 4.35 -30.02
N LYS A 245 -9.52 4.17 -30.19
CA LYS A 245 -8.66 3.36 -29.31
C LYS A 245 -8.76 3.83 -27.86
N VAL A 246 -8.60 2.94 -26.89
CA VAL A 246 -8.75 3.18 -25.45
C VAL A 246 -7.44 3.68 -24.85
N VAL A 247 -7.51 4.62 -23.91
CA VAL A 247 -6.39 4.97 -23.02
C VAL A 247 -6.53 4.18 -21.73
N VAL A 248 -5.51 3.42 -21.36
CA VAL A 248 -5.51 2.59 -20.15
C VAL A 248 -4.62 3.24 -19.10
N VAL A 249 -5.12 3.38 -17.87
CA VAL A 249 -4.44 4.00 -16.73
C VAL A 249 -4.29 2.96 -15.62
N PRO A 250 -3.27 2.08 -15.70
CA PRO A 250 -2.96 1.17 -14.61
C PRO A 250 -2.10 1.83 -13.52
N HIS A 251 -2.31 1.42 -12.26
CA HIS A 251 -1.54 1.89 -11.10
C HIS A 251 -0.85 0.74 -10.37
N SER A 252 0.40 0.93 -9.94
CA SER A 252 1.13 0.00 -9.06
C SER A 252 1.13 -1.43 -9.63
N MET A 253 0.75 -2.44 -8.85
CA MET A 253 0.60 -3.84 -9.31
C MET A 253 -0.35 -3.98 -10.52
N GLY A 254 -1.33 -3.08 -10.68
CA GLY A 254 -2.25 -3.07 -11.81
C GLY A 254 -1.53 -2.89 -13.16
N VAL A 255 -0.34 -2.30 -13.14
CA VAL A 255 0.54 -2.21 -14.32
C VAL A 255 1.03 -3.60 -14.74
N ILE A 256 1.44 -4.42 -13.78
CA ILE A 256 1.92 -5.79 -14.03
C ILE A 256 0.74 -6.69 -14.45
N TYR A 257 -0.43 -6.50 -13.84
CA TYR A 257 -1.67 -7.16 -14.24
C TYR A 257 -2.05 -6.82 -15.68
N PHE A 258 -1.94 -5.54 -16.07
CA PHE A 258 -2.22 -5.13 -17.44
C PHE A 258 -1.16 -5.63 -18.43
N LEU A 259 0.12 -5.70 -18.04
CA LEU A 259 1.17 -6.34 -18.85
C LEU A 259 0.84 -7.81 -19.12
N HIS A 260 0.37 -8.56 -18.12
CA HIS A 260 -0.14 -9.92 -18.29
C HIS A 260 -1.31 -9.97 -19.26
N PHE A 261 -2.28 -9.05 -19.11
CA PHE A 261 -3.43 -8.94 -19.99
C PHE A 261 -3.04 -8.72 -21.46
N LEU A 262 -2.05 -7.87 -21.75
CA LEU A 262 -1.57 -7.62 -23.12
C LEU A 262 -1.14 -8.90 -23.84
N LYS A 263 -0.51 -9.84 -23.12
CA LYS A 263 -0.16 -11.15 -23.70
C LYS A 263 -1.30 -12.13 -23.69
N TRP A 264 -2.05 -12.17 -22.60
CA TRP A 264 -3.21 -13.03 -22.48
C TRP A 264 -4.18 -12.77 -23.62
N VAL A 265 -4.46 -11.51 -23.97
CA VAL A 265 -5.41 -11.16 -25.04
C VAL A 265 -4.92 -11.55 -26.42
N GLU A 266 -3.61 -11.49 -26.69
CA GLU A 266 -3.02 -11.93 -27.97
C GLU A 266 -3.01 -13.46 -28.11
N ALA A 267 -2.79 -14.17 -26.99
CA ALA A 267 -2.61 -15.62 -26.98
C ALA A 267 -3.91 -16.38 -27.33
N PRO A 268 -3.80 -17.54 -28.01
CA PRO A 268 -4.96 -18.33 -28.41
C PRO A 268 -5.65 -19.00 -27.21
N PRO A 269 -6.97 -19.28 -27.29
CA PRO A 269 -7.66 -20.14 -26.34
C PRO A 269 -7.08 -21.57 -26.33
N PRO A 270 -7.18 -22.32 -25.22
CA PRO A 270 -7.88 -21.98 -23.99
C PRO A 270 -7.06 -21.16 -22.98
N MET A 271 -5.77 -20.91 -23.24
CA MET A 271 -4.88 -20.23 -22.28
C MET A 271 -5.05 -18.70 -22.31
N GLY A 272 -5.19 -18.14 -23.52
CA GLY A 272 -5.38 -16.72 -23.76
C GLY A 272 -6.80 -16.36 -24.23
N GLY A 273 -7.01 -15.07 -24.44
CA GLY A 273 -8.27 -14.46 -24.83
C GLY A 273 -8.59 -14.52 -26.31
N GLY A 274 -7.68 -14.98 -27.18
CA GLY A 274 -7.95 -15.20 -28.61
C GLY A 274 -8.21 -13.94 -29.42
N GLY A 275 -7.68 -12.78 -29.02
CA GLY A 275 -7.73 -11.54 -29.79
C GLY A 275 -6.74 -11.51 -30.96
N GLY A 276 -5.65 -12.29 -30.87
CA GLY A 276 -4.58 -12.33 -31.87
C GLY A 276 -3.62 -11.13 -31.78
N PRO A 277 -2.51 -11.15 -32.55
CA PRO A 277 -1.41 -10.20 -32.41
C PRO A 277 -1.77 -8.75 -32.80
N GLY A 278 -2.82 -8.54 -33.59
CA GLY A 278 -3.29 -7.20 -33.98
C GLY A 278 -4.27 -6.57 -32.98
N TRP A 279 -4.64 -7.27 -31.90
CA TRP A 279 -5.69 -6.79 -30.99
C TRP A 279 -5.27 -5.51 -30.26
N CYS A 280 -4.05 -5.49 -29.71
CA CYS A 280 -3.54 -4.34 -28.97
C CYS A 280 -3.42 -3.11 -29.87
N ASP A 281 -2.87 -3.27 -31.08
CA ASP A 281 -2.74 -2.19 -32.04
C ASP A 281 -4.11 -1.59 -32.43
N LYS A 282 -5.11 -2.44 -32.60
CA LYS A 282 -6.47 -1.99 -32.95
C LYS A 282 -7.17 -1.24 -31.82
N HIS A 283 -7.00 -1.66 -30.57
CA HIS A 283 -7.85 -1.20 -29.47
C HIS A 283 -7.16 -0.27 -28.47
N ILE A 284 -5.83 -0.22 -28.39
CA ILE A 284 -5.11 0.54 -27.35
C ILE A 284 -4.40 1.75 -27.97
N LYS A 285 -4.70 2.95 -27.45
CA LYS A 285 -4.03 4.20 -27.83
C LYS A 285 -2.73 4.37 -27.04
N ALA A 286 -2.88 4.32 -25.72
CA ALA A 286 -1.83 4.63 -24.79
C ALA A 286 -2.01 3.86 -23.47
N ILE A 287 -0.90 3.56 -22.81
CA ILE A 287 -0.85 2.97 -21.48
C ILE A 287 -0.13 3.94 -20.54
N MET A 288 -0.89 4.54 -19.64
CA MET A 288 -0.44 5.53 -18.65
C MET A 288 -0.10 4.81 -17.33
N ASN A 289 1.07 4.16 -17.25
CA ASN A 289 1.45 3.39 -16.08
C ASN A 289 1.87 4.30 -14.92
N ILE A 290 1.06 4.36 -13.85
CA ILE A 290 1.32 5.17 -12.66
C ILE A 290 2.01 4.33 -11.58
N GLY A 291 3.17 4.78 -11.11
CA GLY A 291 3.98 4.10 -10.09
C GLY A 291 4.26 2.63 -10.43
N PRO A 292 4.73 2.29 -11.65
CA PRO A 292 4.81 0.91 -12.09
C PRO A 292 5.84 0.09 -11.30
N ALA A 293 5.44 -1.06 -10.76
CA ALA A 293 6.36 -1.99 -10.08
C ALA A 293 6.93 -3.05 -11.04
N PHE A 294 7.37 -2.66 -12.23
CA PHE A 294 7.76 -3.60 -13.30
C PHE A 294 8.75 -4.67 -12.83
N LEU A 295 9.82 -4.25 -12.16
CA LEU A 295 10.87 -5.15 -11.68
C LEU A 295 10.63 -5.64 -10.25
N GLY A 296 9.47 -5.32 -9.65
CA GLY A 296 9.15 -5.66 -8.27
C GLY A 296 9.68 -4.64 -7.26
N VAL A 297 9.38 -4.88 -5.98
CA VAL A 297 9.76 -4.02 -4.86
C VAL A 297 10.42 -4.85 -3.77
N PRO A 298 11.59 -4.42 -3.23
CA PRO A 298 12.23 -5.09 -2.10
C PRO A 298 11.30 -5.21 -0.87
N LYS A 299 10.36 -4.29 -0.72
CA LYS A 299 9.33 -4.33 0.34
C LYS A 299 8.44 -5.57 0.35
N ALA A 300 8.18 -6.17 -0.81
CA ALA A 300 7.41 -7.43 -0.87
C ALA A 300 8.14 -8.55 -0.12
N VAL A 301 9.48 -8.50 -0.09
CA VAL A 301 10.34 -9.47 0.57
C VAL A 301 10.20 -9.41 2.09
N SER A 302 10.29 -8.21 2.66
CA SER A 302 10.15 -8.02 4.11
C SER A 302 8.74 -8.35 4.60
N GLY A 303 7.72 -8.07 3.79
CA GLY A 303 6.34 -8.52 4.04
C GLY A 303 6.22 -10.04 4.13
N MET A 304 6.91 -10.78 3.25
CA MET A 304 6.90 -12.24 3.21
C MET A 304 7.74 -12.91 4.31
N LEU A 305 8.80 -12.24 4.79
CA LEU A 305 9.72 -12.80 5.78
C LEU A 305 9.35 -12.48 7.22
N SER A 306 8.93 -11.25 7.51
CA SER A 306 8.66 -10.84 8.89
C SER A 306 7.32 -10.15 9.13
N ALA A 307 6.55 -9.84 8.07
CA ALA A 307 5.33 -9.04 8.18
C ALA A 307 5.56 -7.68 8.88
N GLU A 308 6.79 -7.15 8.85
CA GLU A 308 7.16 -5.88 9.50
C GLU A 308 7.23 -4.71 8.51
N GLY A 309 7.06 -4.96 7.21
CA GLY A 309 7.10 -3.92 6.18
C GLY A 309 6.10 -2.80 6.46
N LYS A 310 6.38 -1.57 5.97
CA LYS A 310 5.49 -0.41 6.17
C LYS A 310 4.06 -0.62 5.65
N ASP A 311 3.77 -1.62 4.81
CA ASP A 311 2.39 -1.96 4.43
C ASP A 311 1.58 -2.59 5.57
N VAL A 312 2.24 -3.17 6.57
CA VAL A 312 1.59 -3.52 7.84
C VAL A 312 1.31 -2.26 8.67
N ALA A 313 1.92 -1.11 8.36
CA ALA A 313 1.47 0.17 8.90
C ALA A 313 0.06 0.55 8.40
N PHE A 314 -0.38 0.08 7.23
CA PHE A 314 -1.77 0.24 6.77
C PHE A 314 -2.73 -0.56 7.66
N PHE A 315 -2.40 -1.81 7.98
CA PHE A 315 -3.15 -2.63 8.93
C PHE A 315 -3.09 -2.05 10.37
N ARG A 316 -1.92 -1.55 10.81
CA ARG A 316 -1.72 -0.87 12.10
C ARG A 316 -2.50 0.43 12.21
N ALA A 317 -2.53 1.24 11.15
CA ALA A 317 -3.27 2.50 11.10
C ALA A 317 -4.79 2.30 11.08
N MET A 318 -5.27 1.20 10.48
CA MET A 318 -6.70 0.87 10.46
C MET A 318 -7.21 0.22 11.75
N ALA A 319 -6.33 -0.37 12.58
CA ALA A 319 -6.69 -1.04 13.82
C ALA A 319 -5.69 -0.76 14.96
N PRO A 320 -5.49 0.51 15.37
CA PRO A 320 -4.48 0.88 16.38
C PRO A 320 -4.65 0.08 17.69
N GLY A 321 -5.89 -0.07 18.17
CA GLY A 321 -6.17 -0.78 19.42
C GLY A 321 -6.05 -2.31 19.41
N VAL A 322 -5.87 -2.97 18.25
CA VAL A 322 -5.74 -4.44 18.17
C VAL A 322 -4.28 -4.88 18.30
N LEU A 323 -3.34 -4.06 17.80
CA LEU A 323 -1.91 -4.37 17.79
C LEU A 323 -1.15 -3.77 18.99
N ASP A 324 -1.72 -2.77 19.67
CA ASP A 324 -1.12 -2.13 20.86
C ASP A 324 -1.26 -2.95 22.16
N SER A 325 -1.97 -4.09 22.13
CA SER A 325 -2.00 -5.00 23.29
C SER A 325 -0.85 -5.99 23.20
N GLU A 326 0.05 -5.99 24.18
CA GLU A 326 1.28 -6.81 24.21
C GLU A 326 1.02 -8.33 24.04
N ILE A 327 -0.22 -8.78 24.26
CA ILE A 327 -0.62 -10.19 24.18
C ILE A 327 -1.35 -10.54 22.87
N LEU A 328 -2.22 -9.67 22.32
CA LEU A 328 -2.84 -9.93 21.00
C LEU A 328 -1.97 -9.47 19.83
N GLY A 329 -1.01 -8.55 20.03
CA GLY A 329 -0.17 -8.01 18.95
C GLY A 329 0.66 -9.08 18.24
N LEU A 330 1.26 -10.01 18.99
CA LEU A 330 2.10 -11.09 18.44
C LEU A 330 1.27 -12.15 17.68
N GLN A 331 0.19 -12.65 18.28
CA GLN A 331 -0.72 -13.61 17.62
C GLN A 331 -1.40 -13.01 16.38
N THR A 332 -1.72 -11.71 16.42
CA THR A 332 -2.30 -11.00 15.27
C THR A 332 -1.31 -10.89 14.12
N LEU A 333 -0.02 -10.64 14.38
CA LEU A 333 1.02 -10.57 13.35
C LEU A 333 1.26 -11.93 12.68
N GLU A 334 1.26 -13.01 13.45
CA GLU A 334 1.37 -14.38 12.92
C GLU A 334 0.19 -14.73 12.00
N HIS A 335 -1.04 -14.39 12.41
CA HIS A 335 -2.22 -14.56 11.57
C HIS A 335 -2.17 -13.68 10.32
N MET A 336 -1.76 -12.41 10.43
CA MET A 336 -1.59 -11.51 9.29
C MET A 336 -0.55 -12.06 8.31
N MET A 337 0.57 -12.58 8.81
CA MET A 337 1.58 -13.22 7.99
C MET A 337 1.01 -14.44 7.26
N ARG A 338 0.27 -15.30 7.98
CA ARG A 338 -0.40 -16.47 7.39
C ARG A 338 -1.31 -16.04 6.24
N VAL A 339 -2.16 -15.05 6.45
CA VAL A 339 -3.08 -14.52 5.41
C VAL A 339 -2.30 -13.93 4.25
N GLY A 340 -1.31 -13.06 4.53
CA GLY A 340 -0.50 -12.40 3.50
C GLY A 340 0.23 -13.40 2.60
N ARG A 341 0.74 -14.51 3.16
CA ARG A 341 1.36 -15.60 2.40
C ARG A 341 0.38 -16.38 1.51
N THR A 342 -0.93 -16.23 1.71
CA THR A 342 -1.91 -16.80 0.78
C THR A 342 -2.17 -15.90 -0.44
N TRP A 343 -1.79 -14.62 -0.39
CA TRP A 343 -2.03 -13.67 -1.47
C TRP A 343 -0.95 -13.77 -2.55
N ASP A 344 -1.19 -14.63 -3.54
CA ASP A 344 -0.25 -14.91 -4.63
C ASP A 344 0.18 -13.66 -5.41
N SER A 345 -0.68 -12.64 -5.47
CA SER A 345 -0.37 -11.38 -6.12
C SER A 345 0.85 -10.66 -5.52
N VAL A 346 1.14 -10.84 -4.22
CA VAL A 346 2.35 -10.30 -3.57
C VAL A 346 3.61 -10.88 -4.20
N ILE A 347 3.56 -12.13 -4.67
CA ILE A 347 4.71 -12.78 -5.32
C ILE A 347 5.00 -12.17 -6.69
N SER A 348 4.00 -11.61 -7.36
CA SER A 348 4.20 -10.82 -8.59
C SER A 348 5.04 -9.55 -8.37
N LEU A 349 5.12 -9.08 -7.12
CA LEU A 349 5.85 -7.88 -6.71
C LEU A 349 7.26 -8.20 -6.19
N LEU A 350 7.70 -9.45 -6.13
CA LEU A 350 9.09 -9.76 -5.77
C LEU A 350 10.08 -9.23 -6.83
N PRO A 351 11.32 -8.89 -6.43
CA PRO A 351 12.39 -8.50 -7.35
C PRO A 351 12.54 -9.46 -8.53
N LYS A 352 12.56 -8.91 -9.75
CA LYS A 352 12.75 -9.63 -11.01
C LYS A 352 14.11 -9.29 -11.62
N GLY A 353 14.69 -10.27 -12.31
CA GLY A 353 15.94 -10.14 -13.04
C GLY A 353 17.20 -10.39 -12.23
N GLY A 354 17.06 -10.85 -10.97
CA GLY A 354 18.17 -11.24 -10.11
C GLY A 354 19.27 -10.18 -10.00
N ASP A 355 20.50 -10.66 -9.88
CA ASP A 355 21.67 -9.83 -9.60
C ASP A 355 22.02 -8.91 -10.79
N THR A 356 21.63 -9.29 -12.02
CA THR A 356 21.80 -8.43 -13.20
C THR A 356 21.06 -7.10 -13.08
N ILE A 357 19.85 -7.13 -12.50
CA ILE A 357 19.05 -5.92 -12.29
C ILE A 357 19.37 -5.28 -10.95
N TRP A 358 19.31 -6.05 -9.87
CA TRP A 358 19.31 -5.51 -8.52
C TRP A 358 20.71 -5.42 -7.89
N GLY A 359 21.75 -5.90 -8.58
CA GLY A 359 23.10 -5.94 -8.05
C GLY A 359 23.44 -7.24 -7.32
N ASP A 360 24.73 -7.44 -7.12
CA ASP A 360 25.32 -8.57 -6.41
C ASP A 360 25.69 -8.19 -4.96
N LEU A 361 26.53 -8.99 -4.30
CA LEU A 361 26.94 -8.72 -2.93
C LEU A 361 27.77 -7.44 -2.77
N ASP A 362 28.43 -6.94 -3.81
CA ASP A 362 29.35 -5.82 -3.72
C ASP A 362 28.97 -4.62 -4.59
N SER A 363 28.06 -4.76 -5.55
CA SER A 363 27.65 -3.68 -6.42
C SER A 363 26.16 -3.68 -6.72
N SER A 364 25.59 -2.48 -6.91
CA SER A 364 24.26 -2.25 -7.45
C SER A 364 24.24 -1.04 -8.40
N PRO A 365 23.27 -0.96 -9.33
CA PRO A 365 23.10 0.21 -10.20
C PRO A 365 22.96 1.54 -9.46
N GLU A 366 22.46 1.52 -8.22
CA GLU A 366 22.20 2.71 -7.39
C GLU A 366 23.41 3.20 -6.58
N ASP A 367 24.54 2.46 -6.54
CA ASP A 367 25.69 2.78 -5.67
C ASP A 367 26.35 4.15 -5.96
N ILE A 368 26.16 4.72 -7.15
CA ILE A 368 26.68 6.04 -7.50
C ILE A 368 25.62 7.08 -7.14
N GLN A 369 25.53 7.40 -5.85
CA GLN A 369 24.90 8.66 -5.45
C GLN A 369 26.00 9.70 -5.26
N THR A 370 26.13 10.62 -6.22
CA THR A 370 26.93 11.82 -6.06
C THR A 370 26.32 12.70 -4.97
N VAL A 371 26.81 12.58 -3.74
CA VAL A 371 26.49 13.52 -2.67
C VAL A 371 27.47 14.69 -2.76
N SER A 372 27.05 15.79 -3.37
CA SER A 372 27.77 17.05 -3.25
C SER A 372 27.56 17.63 -1.85
N SER A 373 28.43 17.29 -0.89
CA SER A 373 28.45 17.96 0.41
C SER A 373 29.27 19.25 0.30
N TYR A 374 28.62 20.40 0.46
CA TYR A 374 29.31 21.67 0.62
C TYR A 374 29.77 21.82 2.07
N GLN A 375 31.07 21.61 2.35
CA GLN A 375 31.67 22.07 3.60
C GLN A 375 32.22 23.48 3.42
N ARG A 376 31.77 24.43 4.25
CA ARG A 376 32.39 25.75 4.39
C ARG A 376 33.52 25.63 5.41
N GLN A 377 34.76 25.64 4.95
CA GLN A 377 35.92 25.95 5.78
C GLN A 377 36.81 26.96 5.04
N ASN A 378 37.04 28.10 5.68
CA ASN A 378 38.02 29.15 5.32
C ASN A 378 38.28 29.38 3.82
N ASN A 379 37.40 30.17 3.19
CA ASN A 379 37.58 30.84 1.89
C ASN A 379 38.13 30.04 0.70
N THR A 380 38.10 28.70 0.75
CA THR A 380 38.41 27.83 -0.38
C THR A 380 37.31 26.77 -0.52
N LYS A 381 36.69 26.71 -1.70
CA LYS A 381 35.68 25.69 -2.03
C LYS A 381 36.43 24.40 -2.41
N HIS A 382 36.54 23.46 -1.48
CA HIS A 382 36.95 22.10 -1.81
C HIS A 382 35.73 21.20 -1.98
N GLN A 383 35.59 20.61 -3.17
CA GLN A 383 34.65 19.53 -3.44
C GLN A 383 35.33 18.22 -3.05
N ILE A 384 34.87 17.60 -1.96
CA ILE A 384 35.36 16.30 -1.52
C ILE A 384 34.33 15.25 -1.94
N GLU A 385 34.66 14.45 -2.96
CA GLU A 385 33.91 13.25 -3.31
C GLU A 385 34.24 12.13 -2.33
N ILE A 386 33.36 11.86 -1.37
CA ILE A 386 33.46 10.65 -0.54
C ILE A 386 32.63 9.56 -1.20
N LYS A 387 33.28 8.71 -2.01
CA LYS A 387 32.71 7.44 -2.48
C LYS A 387 32.64 6.47 -1.30
N GLN A 388 31.49 6.39 -0.66
CA GLN A 388 31.19 5.32 0.27
C GLN A 388 30.08 4.50 -0.37
N GLU A 389 30.43 3.32 -0.87
CA GLU A 389 29.53 2.43 -1.59
C GLU A 389 28.65 1.68 -0.58
N THR A 390 27.40 2.11 -0.44
CA THR A 390 26.39 1.30 0.24
C THR A 390 26.12 0.06 -0.61
N LYS A 391 26.14 -1.14 -0.03
CA LYS A 391 25.99 -2.41 -0.77
C LYS A 391 24.51 -2.78 -0.97
N TYR A 392 23.78 -2.01 -1.80
CA TYR A 392 22.33 -2.21 -1.97
C TYR A 392 21.96 -3.54 -2.65
N GLY A 393 22.86 -4.19 -3.37
CA GLY A 393 22.58 -5.47 -4.03
C GLY A 393 22.26 -6.63 -3.06
N ARG A 394 22.65 -6.47 -1.78
CA ARG A 394 22.19 -7.32 -0.67
C ARG A 394 20.77 -6.92 -0.28
N ILE A 395 19.76 -7.58 -0.82
CA ILE A 395 18.35 -7.32 -0.46
C ILE A 395 18.12 -7.59 1.04
N ILE A 396 18.75 -8.64 1.58
CA ILE A 396 18.72 -8.97 3.02
C ILE A 396 20.15 -9.16 3.50
N SER A 397 20.46 -8.65 4.68
CA SER A 397 21.69 -8.94 5.42
C SER A 397 21.37 -9.30 6.86
N PHE A 398 21.98 -10.37 7.40
CA PHE A 398 21.83 -10.76 8.80
C PHE A 398 22.91 -10.10 9.66
N GLY A 399 22.53 -9.01 10.33
CA GLY A 399 23.41 -8.17 11.14
C GLY A 399 24.06 -7.03 10.36
N LYS A 400 24.26 -5.89 11.04
CA LYS A 400 24.83 -4.67 10.43
C LYS A 400 26.24 -4.88 9.87
N THR A 401 27.07 -5.65 10.57
CA THR A 401 28.42 -5.97 10.08
C THR A 401 28.40 -6.68 8.72
N ALA A 402 27.46 -7.61 8.54
CA ALA A 402 27.27 -8.30 7.27
C ALA A 402 26.73 -7.40 6.16
N SER A 403 26.02 -6.31 6.47
CA SER A 403 25.54 -5.37 5.46
C SER A 403 26.64 -4.41 4.96
N GLU A 404 27.73 -4.25 5.70
CA GLU A 404 28.79 -3.27 5.41
C GLU A 404 30.11 -3.92 4.93
N GLN A 405 30.45 -5.13 5.38
CA GLN A 405 31.71 -5.80 5.03
C GLN A 405 31.78 -6.20 3.56
N HIS A 406 32.99 -6.32 3.00
CA HIS A 406 33.20 -6.87 1.64
C HIS A 406 32.81 -8.36 1.56
N SER A 407 32.31 -8.82 0.40
CA SER A 407 31.83 -10.19 0.21
C SER A 407 32.86 -11.28 0.57
N SER A 408 34.15 -11.02 0.38
CA SER A 408 35.25 -11.93 0.76
C SER A 408 35.25 -12.33 2.24
N ASN A 409 34.61 -11.53 3.09
CA ASN A 409 34.53 -11.77 4.54
C ASN A 409 33.17 -12.36 4.95
N LEU A 410 32.28 -12.64 3.99
CA LEU A 410 30.98 -13.23 4.23
C LEU A 410 31.02 -14.74 3.98
N THR A 411 30.41 -15.49 4.88
CA THR A 411 30.13 -16.91 4.69
C THR A 411 28.93 -17.06 3.77
N THR A 412 29.09 -17.76 2.65
CA THR A 412 28.00 -18.10 1.73
C THR A 412 27.81 -19.61 1.63
N HIS A 413 26.56 -20.06 1.65
CA HIS A 413 26.16 -21.46 1.59
C HIS A 413 25.10 -21.70 0.49
N ASP A 414 25.28 -22.76 -0.30
CA ASP A 414 24.29 -23.22 -1.29
C ASP A 414 23.07 -23.83 -0.58
N LEU A 415 21.98 -23.07 -0.46
CA LEU A 415 20.75 -23.56 0.18
C LEU A 415 20.06 -24.70 -0.60
N VAL A 416 20.34 -24.85 -1.89
CA VAL A 416 19.71 -25.86 -2.77
C VAL A 416 20.07 -27.31 -2.36
N LYS A 417 21.16 -27.51 -1.62
CA LYS A 417 21.67 -28.85 -1.25
C LYS A 417 21.19 -29.35 0.13
N ASP A 418 20.47 -28.53 0.88
CA ASP A 418 20.11 -28.85 2.26
C ASP A 418 18.79 -29.61 2.37
N LYS A 419 18.82 -30.75 3.07
CA LYS A 419 17.61 -31.54 3.38
C LYS A 419 16.86 -30.92 4.56
N LEU A 420 15.55 -30.90 4.44
CA LEU A 420 14.64 -30.33 5.42
C LEU A 420 14.37 -31.34 6.55
N ASP A 421 15.03 -31.15 7.70
CA ASP A 421 14.61 -31.85 8.93
C ASP A 421 13.37 -31.14 9.51
N SER A 422 12.25 -31.85 9.55
CA SER A 422 10.99 -31.33 10.09
C SER A 422 11.07 -31.22 11.61
N GLY A 423 10.92 -30.02 12.14
CA GLY A 423 10.74 -29.79 13.58
C GLY A 423 9.40 -30.34 14.10
N MET A 424 9.26 -30.44 15.43
CA MET A 424 8.00 -30.80 16.08
C MET A 424 6.90 -29.77 15.76
N ASN A 425 5.70 -30.26 15.44
CA ASN A 425 4.52 -29.45 15.20
C ASN A 425 4.12 -28.74 16.50
N CYS A 426 4.01 -27.41 16.45
CA CYS A 426 3.97 -26.61 17.65
C CYS A 426 2.90 -25.52 17.49
N GLY A 427 1.82 -25.59 18.28
CA GLY A 427 0.75 -24.57 18.36
C GLY A 427 -0.46 -24.72 17.41
N GLU A 428 -1.53 -23.95 17.69
CA GLU A 428 -2.79 -23.90 16.88
C GLU A 428 -2.70 -22.95 15.67
N VAL A 429 -1.79 -21.97 15.68
CA VAL A 429 -1.63 -20.96 14.61
C VAL A 429 -0.57 -21.42 13.59
N TRP A 430 -1.03 -21.93 12.46
CA TRP A 430 -0.17 -22.47 11.41
C TRP A 430 0.53 -21.36 10.61
N THR A 431 1.83 -21.16 10.83
CA THR A 431 2.75 -20.57 9.84
C THR A 431 3.74 -21.63 9.38
N GLU A 432 4.23 -21.56 8.13
CA GLU A 432 5.18 -22.55 7.59
C GLU A 432 6.49 -22.61 8.41
N TYR A 433 6.80 -21.56 9.19
CA TYR A 433 7.92 -21.53 10.13
C TYR A 433 7.82 -22.57 11.24
N GLY A 434 6.61 -22.97 11.67
CA GLY A 434 6.43 -23.98 12.70
C GLY A 434 6.99 -25.36 12.33
N LYS A 435 7.39 -25.56 11.06
CA LYS A 435 8.02 -26.80 10.57
C LYS A 435 9.54 -26.71 10.42
N ILE A 436 10.10 -25.50 10.49
CA ILE A 436 11.54 -25.26 10.29
C ILE A 436 12.24 -25.40 11.64
N SER A 437 13.20 -26.33 11.72
CA SER A 437 14.02 -26.49 12.94
C SER A 437 14.80 -25.21 13.25
N ARG A 438 15.09 -24.97 14.54
CA ARG A 438 15.92 -23.84 14.97
C ARG A 438 17.34 -23.87 14.35
N GLU A 439 17.91 -25.05 14.16
CA GLU A 439 19.21 -25.23 13.51
C GLU A 439 19.21 -24.68 12.08
N ASN A 440 18.20 -25.04 11.30
CA ASN A 440 17.98 -24.50 9.95
C ASN A 440 17.78 -22.98 9.94
N ILE A 441 17.05 -22.41 10.91
CA ILE A 441 16.88 -20.95 11.04
C ILE A 441 18.23 -20.27 11.26
N MET A 442 19.07 -20.82 12.15
CA MET A 442 20.41 -20.29 12.40
C MET A 442 21.31 -20.43 11.15
N LYS A 443 21.24 -21.57 10.45
CA LYS A 443 21.98 -21.79 9.20
C LYS A 443 21.63 -20.77 8.12
N LEU A 444 20.34 -20.43 7.97
CA LEU A 444 19.91 -19.37 7.05
C LEU A 444 20.50 -18.02 7.43
N ALA A 445 20.52 -17.70 8.72
CA ALA A 445 21.13 -16.45 9.21
C ALA A 445 22.65 -16.43 9.03
N ASP A 446 23.31 -17.59 9.06
CA ASP A 446 24.74 -17.74 8.84
C ASP A 446 25.19 -17.60 7.38
N ASN A 447 24.27 -17.65 6.42
CA ASN A 447 24.53 -17.27 5.03
C ASN A 447 24.77 -15.74 4.87
N LYS A 448 24.61 -14.96 5.96
CA LYS A 448 24.89 -13.52 6.16
C LYS A 448 24.23 -12.52 5.20
N ALA A 449 24.06 -12.79 3.91
CA ALA A 449 23.45 -11.90 2.94
C ALA A 449 22.76 -12.66 1.80
N TYR A 450 21.67 -12.09 1.29
CA TYR A 450 20.89 -12.60 0.16
C TYR A 450 20.72 -11.51 -0.90
N THR A 451 21.04 -11.84 -2.15
CA THR A 451 20.83 -10.98 -3.31
C THR A 451 19.45 -11.26 -3.92
N ALA A 452 19.05 -10.51 -4.94
CA ALA A 452 17.80 -10.81 -5.65
C ALA A 452 17.82 -12.21 -6.30
N GLY A 453 18.98 -12.73 -6.70
CA GLY A 453 19.14 -14.08 -7.24
C GLY A 453 18.92 -15.18 -6.22
N THR A 454 19.53 -15.07 -5.03
CA THR A 454 19.43 -16.11 -3.97
C THR A 454 18.18 -15.98 -3.09
N LEU A 455 17.49 -14.84 -3.17
CA LEU A 455 16.30 -14.58 -2.37
C LEU A 455 15.15 -15.55 -2.65
N ILE A 456 14.96 -15.93 -3.92
CA ILE A 456 13.87 -16.86 -4.27
C ILE A 456 14.11 -18.22 -3.61
N ASP A 457 15.38 -18.65 -3.49
CA ASP A 457 15.73 -19.89 -2.79
C ASP A 457 15.47 -19.78 -1.28
N LEU A 458 15.78 -18.63 -0.67
CA LEU A 458 15.39 -18.36 0.72
C LEU A 458 13.88 -18.47 0.90
N LEU A 459 13.08 -17.92 -0.02
CA LEU A 459 11.62 -17.99 0.07
C LEU A 459 11.08 -19.41 -0.14
N ARG A 460 11.68 -20.19 -1.04
CA ARG A 460 11.36 -21.62 -1.21
C ARG A 460 11.58 -22.39 0.09
N PHE A 461 12.57 -21.99 0.88
CA PHE A 461 12.86 -22.57 2.17
C PHE A 461 11.87 -22.12 3.26
N VAL A 462 11.58 -20.82 3.36
CA VAL A 462 10.77 -20.26 4.46
C VAL A 462 9.25 -20.33 4.25
N ALA A 463 8.82 -20.51 3.01
CA ALA A 463 7.41 -20.54 2.60
C ALA A 463 7.19 -21.49 1.40
N PRO A 464 7.57 -22.79 1.51
CA PRO A 464 7.57 -23.74 0.39
C PRO A 464 6.21 -23.92 -0.28
N LYS A 465 5.10 -23.96 0.47
CA LYS A 465 3.77 -24.11 -0.11
C LYS A 465 3.38 -22.87 -0.91
N THR A 466 3.65 -21.69 -0.34
CA THR A 466 3.42 -20.41 -1.00
C THR A 466 4.21 -20.32 -2.30
N MET A 467 5.51 -20.63 -2.27
CA MET A 467 6.35 -20.58 -3.46
C MET A 467 5.95 -21.61 -4.50
N LYS A 468 5.67 -22.86 -4.11
CA LYS A 468 5.19 -23.90 -5.02
C LYS A 468 3.94 -23.47 -5.79
N ARG A 469 3.00 -22.82 -5.10
CA ARG A 469 1.77 -22.31 -5.71
C ARG A 469 2.06 -21.12 -6.62
N ALA A 470 2.82 -20.14 -6.14
CA ALA A 470 3.06 -18.91 -6.88
C ALA A 470 3.96 -19.09 -8.10
N GLU A 471 4.94 -20.01 -8.07
CA GLU A 471 5.83 -20.32 -9.21
C GLU A 471 5.11 -21.01 -10.38
N ALA A 472 3.89 -21.52 -10.16
CA ALA A 472 3.01 -21.96 -11.24
C ALA A 472 2.45 -20.79 -12.05
N HIS A 473 2.46 -19.57 -11.49
CA HIS A 473 1.83 -18.38 -12.06
C HIS A 473 2.78 -17.21 -12.31
N PHE A 474 3.96 -17.19 -11.70
CA PHE A 474 4.87 -16.06 -11.80
C PHE A 474 6.31 -16.52 -12.04
N SER A 475 7.06 -15.64 -12.67
CA SER A 475 8.49 -15.79 -12.91
C SER A 475 9.24 -14.50 -12.55
N HIS A 476 10.51 -14.67 -12.22
CA HIS A 476 11.38 -13.58 -11.72
C HIS A 476 12.74 -13.55 -12.42
N GLY A 477 12.90 -14.32 -13.49
CA GLY A 477 14.15 -14.45 -14.23
C GLY A 477 14.35 -13.39 -15.32
N ILE A 478 15.32 -13.66 -16.19
CA ILE A 478 15.56 -12.96 -17.45
C ILE A 478 15.56 -13.99 -18.56
N ALA A 479 14.85 -13.72 -19.65
CA ALA A 479 14.88 -14.62 -20.79
C ALA A 479 16.25 -14.59 -21.49
N SER A 480 16.86 -15.74 -21.69
CA SER A 480 18.01 -15.88 -22.59
C SER A 480 17.61 -15.63 -24.04
N ASP A 481 16.52 -16.26 -24.46
CA ASP A 481 15.90 -16.15 -25.78
C ASP A 481 14.38 -16.01 -25.65
N LEU A 482 13.81 -14.86 -26.02
CA LEU A 482 12.36 -14.63 -25.91
C LEU A 482 11.53 -15.39 -26.96
N ASP A 483 12.16 -16.03 -27.93
CA ASP A 483 11.49 -16.87 -28.93
C ASP A 483 11.34 -18.34 -28.49
N ASP A 484 11.89 -18.71 -27.32
CA ASP A 484 11.70 -20.02 -26.72
C ASP A 484 10.19 -20.26 -26.44
N PRO A 485 9.60 -21.37 -26.94
CA PRO A 485 8.18 -21.68 -26.77
C PRO A 485 7.71 -21.67 -25.31
N LYS A 486 8.59 -21.88 -24.32
CA LYS A 486 8.17 -21.84 -22.91
C LYS A 486 7.59 -20.48 -22.48
N TYR A 487 8.03 -19.38 -23.08
CA TYR A 487 7.52 -18.03 -22.78
C TYR A 487 6.11 -17.78 -23.32
N SER A 488 5.55 -18.72 -24.09
CA SER A 488 4.12 -18.74 -24.42
C SER A 488 3.23 -19.12 -23.23
N HIS A 489 3.79 -19.59 -22.12
CA HIS A 489 3.02 -19.93 -20.92
C HIS A 489 2.71 -18.69 -20.07
N TYR A 490 1.49 -18.59 -19.52
CA TYR A 490 1.00 -17.43 -18.76
C TYR A 490 1.86 -17.03 -17.55
N LYS A 491 2.65 -17.96 -17.02
CA LYS A 491 3.55 -17.73 -15.88
C LYS A 491 4.60 -16.64 -16.14
N TYR A 492 4.91 -16.37 -17.40
CA TYR A 492 5.96 -15.43 -17.83
C TYR A 492 5.40 -14.06 -18.24
N TRP A 493 4.09 -13.95 -18.48
CA TRP A 493 3.50 -12.78 -19.13
C TRP A 493 3.47 -11.52 -18.25
N SER A 494 3.56 -11.68 -16.93
CA SER A 494 3.70 -10.58 -15.98
C SER A 494 5.15 -10.11 -15.79
N ASN A 495 6.15 -10.84 -16.29
CA ASN A 495 7.55 -10.46 -16.16
C ASN A 495 8.03 -9.71 -17.41
N PRO A 496 8.29 -8.39 -17.34
CA PRO A 496 8.73 -7.60 -18.48
C PRO A 496 10.12 -8.01 -19.04
N LEU A 497 10.88 -8.82 -18.31
CA LEU A 497 12.17 -9.38 -18.74
C LEU A 497 12.06 -10.78 -19.38
N GLU A 498 10.86 -11.35 -19.42
CA GLU A 498 10.57 -12.67 -20.00
C GLU A 498 9.39 -12.64 -20.98
N THR A 499 8.92 -11.44 -21.34
CA THR A 499 7.85 -11.24 -22.31
C THR A 499 8.18 -10.10 -23.27
N LYS A 500 7.63 -10.18 -24.49
CA LYS A 500 7.72 -9.13 -25.52
C LYS A 500 6.55 -8.17 -25.37
N LEU A 501 6.70 -6.89 -25.74
CA LEU A 501 5.53 -6.03 -25.96
C LEU A 501 4.71 -6.56 -27.16
N PRO A 502 3.39 -6.25 -27.22
CA PRO A 502 2.54 -6.64 -28.34
C PRO A 502 2.97 -5.97 -29.65
N HIS A 503 2.56 -6.49 -30.79
CA HIS A 503 2.82 -5.85 -32.09
C HIS A 503 1.89 -4.64 -32.28
N ALA A 504 2.27 -3.50 -31.72
CA ALA A 504 1.45 -2.27 -31.73
C ALA A 504 2.32 -1.00 -31.89
N PRO A 505 2.83 -0.71 -33.09
CA PRO A 505 3.76 0.40 -33.32
C PRO A 505 3.16 1.78 -33.02
N ASP A 506 1.85 1.94 -33.18
CA ASP A 506 1.15 3.21 -32.92
C ASP A 506 0.82 3.44 -31.44
N MET A 507 0.95 2.40 -30.61
CA MET A 507 0.68 2.45 -29.17
C MET A 507 1.81 3.20 -28.45
N GLU A 508 1.42 4.07 -27.51
CA GLU A 508 2.35 4.79 -26.64
C GLU A 508 2.33 4.21 -25.22
N ILE A 509 3.50 4.06 -24.60
CA ILE A 509 3.67 3.56 -23.24
C ILE A 509 4.32 4.65 -22.41
N TYR A 510 3.69 5.03 -21.31
CA TYR A 510 4.18 6.04 -20.40
C TYR A 510 4.51 5.39 -19.06
N CYS A 511 5.70 5.67 -18.54
CA CYS A 511 6.09 5.38 -17.16
C CYS A 511 6.00 6.67 -16.35
N LEU A 512 4.91 6.81 -15.59
CA LEU A 512 4.60 7.96 -14.74
C LEU A 512 4.92 7.59 -13.29
N TYR A 513 5.93 8.20 -12.65
CA TYR A 513 6.26 7.85 -11.27
C TYR A 513 6.86 9.00 -10.47
N GLY A 514 6.73 8.90 -9.15
CA GLY A 514 7.26 9.87 -8.22
C GLY A 514 8.76 9.67 -7.97
N VAL A 515 9.45 10.77 -7.67
CA VAL A 515 10.88 10.77 -7.34
C VAL A 515 11.17 11.76 -6.21
N GLY A 516 12.31 11.60 -5.55
CA GLY A 516 12.75 12.43 -4.43
C GLY A 516 12.28 11.95 -3.07
N LEU A 517 11.72 10.74 -2.96
CA LEU A 517 11.28 10.13 -1.70
C LEU A 517 12.17 8.93 -1.30
N PRO A 518 12.60 8.86 -0.03
CA PRO A 518 13.30 7.70 0.49
C PRO A 518 12.46 6.42 0.38
N THR A 519 12.93 5.46 -0.41
CA THR A 519 12.21 4.24 -0.77
C THR A 519 13.00 3.00 -0.38
N GLU A 520 12.34 2.02 0.22
CA GLU A 520 12.99 0.84 0.80
C GLU A 520 13.71 -0.01 -0.26
N ARG A 521 14.98 -0.34 0.00
CA ARG A 521 15.85 -1.04 -0.97
C ARG A 521 16.47 -2.33 -0.45
N SER A 522 16.82 -2.37 0.82
CA SER A 522 17.55 -3.46 1.46
C SER A 522 17.31 -3.44 2.97
N TYR A 523 17.41 -4.61 3.61
CA TYR A 523 17.05 -4.81 5.00
C TYR A 523 18.17 -5.49 5.81
N VAL A 524 18.41 -4.97 7.00
CA VAL A 524 19.24 -5.59 8.03
C VAL A 524 18.33 -6.36 8.98
N TYR A 525 18.50 -7.67 9.02
CA TYR A 525 17.73 -8.60 9.84
C TYR A 525 18.55 -9.11 11.02
N LYS A 526 17.84 -9.51 12.07
CA LYS A 526 18.34 -10.31 13.20
C LYS A 526 17.45 -11.52 13.42
N VAL A 527 18.01 -12.54 14.05
CA VAL A 527 17.25 -13.71 14.50
C VAL A 527 16.64 -13.40 15.86
N SER A 528 15.35 -13.70 16.01
CA SER A 528 14.64 -13.59 17.28
C SER A 528 15.29 -14.49 18.34
N GLN A 529 15.51 -13.93 19.54
CA GLN A 529 16.06 -14.66 20.68
C GLN A 529 15.00 -15.47 21.44
N SER A 530 13.73 -15.36 21.04
CA SER A 530 12.62 -16.07 21.67
C SER A 530 12.62 -17.55 21.30
N ASP A 531 12.71 -18.40 22.32
CA ASP A 531 12.54 -19.85 22.19
C ASP A 531 11.06 -20.27 22.17
N LYS A 532 10.15 -19.29 22.24
CA LYS A 532 8.71 -19.57 22.21
C LYS A 532 8.29 -20.06 20.83
N CYS A 533 7.62 -21.20 20.86
CA CYS A 533 6.82 -21.74 19.78
C CYS A 533 5.88 -20.65 19.21
N ASN A 534 5.82 -20.53 17.87
CA ASN A 534 5.03 -19.57 17.06
C ASN A 534 5.66 -18.19 16.77
N THR A 535 6.80 -17.83 17.36
CA THR A 535 7.42 -16.52 17.03
C THR A 535 7.97 -16.49 15.60
N ILE A 536 7.73 -15.39 14.86
CA ILE A 536 8.41 -15.12 13.58
C ILE A 536 9.94 -15.02 13.83
N PRO A 537 10.76 -15.88 13.19
CA PRO A 537 12.17 -16.02 13.56
C PRO A 537 13.07 -14.90 13.04
N PHE A 538 12.72 -14.29 11.92
CA PHE A 538 13.49 -13.21 11.31
C PHE A 538 12.80 -11.88 11.57
N GLN A 539 13.52 -10.91 12.13
CA GLN A 539 13.01 -9.57 12.42
C GLN A 539 13.96 -8.51 11.89
N ILE A 540 13.43 -7.41 11.38
CA ILE A 540 14.23 -6.26 10.98
C ILE A 540 14.93 -5.72 12.23
N ASP A 541 16.24 -5.53 12.16
CA ASP A 541 17.01 -4.98 13.26
C ASP A 541 16.83 -3.47 13.32
N SER A 542 15.78 -3.04 14.02
CA SER A 542 15.46 -1.63 14.22
C SER A 542 16.55 -0.83 14.95
N SER A 543 17.56 -1.50 15.53
CA SER A 543 18.70 -0.84 16.18
C SER A 543 19.84 -0.51 15.20
N ALA A 544 19.79 -1.05 13.98
CA ALA A 544 20.81 -0.79 12.96
C ALA A 544 20.58 0.57 12.30
N GLU A 545 21.49 1.51 12.59
CA GLU A 545 21.47 2.89 12.09
C GLU A 545 22.77 3.20 11.31
N GLY A 546 22.70 4.06 10.30
CA GLY A 546 23.86 4.44 9.49
C GLY A 546 23.56 5.47 8.40
N LYS A 547 24.54 5.73 7.53
CA LYS A 547 24.33 6.60 6.37
C LYS A 547 23.39 5.88 5.39
N TRP A 548 22.23 6.48 5.12
CA TRP A 548 21.14 5.88 4.32
C TRP A 548 20.46 4.64 4.93
N LEU A 549 20.85 4.25 6.15
CA LEU A 549 20.28 3.15 6.93
C LEU A 549 19.51 3.74 8.11
N ARG A 550 18.21 3.45 8.21
CA ARG A 550 17.38 3.88 9.36
C ARG A 550 16.49 2.74 9.80
N GLY A 551 16.51 2.42 11.09
CA GLY A 551 15.70 1.33 11.65
C GLY A 551 15.88 0.00 10.95
N GLY A 552 17.11 -0.35 10.55
CA GLY A 552 17.40 -1.59 9.83
C GLY A 552 17.00 -1.60 8.35
N VAL A 553 16.64 -0.47 7.76
CA VAL A 553 16.27 -0.37 6.33
C VAL A 553 17.16 0.62 5.59
N TYR A 554 17.73 0.17 4.47
CA TYR A 554 18.44 1.03 3.52
C TYR A 554 17.46 1.62 2.51
N PHE A 555 17.63 2.91 2.20
CA PHE A 555 16.75 3.66 1.30
C PHE A 555 17.47 4.15 0.05
N VAL A 556 16.76 4.16 -1.08
CA VAL A 556 17.15 4.78 -2.35
C VAL A 556 16.08 5.75 -2.83
N ASP A 557 16.32 6.41 -3.97
CA ASP A 557 15.33 7.28 -4.60
C ASP A 557 14.16 6.48 -5.19
N GLY A 558 12.95 7.05 -5.09
CA GLY A 558 11.69 6.43 -5.52
C GLY A 558 10.49 7.23 -5.08
N ASP A 559 9.35 6.55 -4.95
CA ASP A 559 8.05 7.13 -4.61
C ASP A 559 7.56 6.77 -3.20
N GLU A 560 8.44 6.33 -2.30
CA GLU A 560 8.20 5.74 -0.97
C GLU A 560 7.95 4.22 -0.95
N SER A 561 7.51 3.64 -2.07
CA SER A 561 7.17 2.22 -2.19
C SER A 561 7.95 1.52 -3.28
N VAL A 562 8.03 2.12 -4.47
CA VAL A 562 8.67 1.58 -5.67
C VAL A 562 9.98 2.35 -5.94
N PRO A 563 11.14 1.67 -5.92
CA PRO A 563 12.41 2.30 -6.30
C PRO A 563 12.38 2.77 -7.76
N VAL A 564 13.10 3.88 -8.04
CA VAL A 564 13.25 4.42 -9.40
C VAL A 564 13.68 3.34 -10.41
N LEU A 565 14.62 2.46 -10.02
CA LEU A 565 15.08 1.37 -10.86
C LEU A 565 13.93 0.48 -11.34
N SER A 566 13.01 0.08 -10.44
CA SER A 566 11.87 -0.75 -10.82
C SER A 566 10.85 0.01 -11.67
N ALA A 567 10.63 1.29 -11.38
CA ALA A 567 9.62 2.07 -12.09
C ALA A 567 10.06 2.50 -13.50
N GLY A 568 11.31 2.91 -13.65
CA GLY A 568 11.81 3.58 -14.84
C GLY A 568 12.56 2.68 -15.82
N PHE A 569 13.20 1.59 -15.37
CA PHE A 569 14.19 0.86 -16.18
C PHE A 569 13.64 0.36 -17.53
N MET A 570 12.42 -0.17 -17.53
CA MET A 570 11.82 -0.68 -18.76
C MET A 570 11.60 0.46 -19.77
N CYS A 571 11.06 1.61 -19.39
CA CYS A 571 10.93 2.75 -20.31
C CYS A 571 12.28 3.41 -20.66
N ALA A 572 13.26 3.38 -19.75
CA ALA A 572 14.58 3.98 -19.95
C ALA A 572 15.47 3.19 -20.92
N LYS A 573 15.42 1.86 -20.86
CA LYS A 573 16.34 1.00 -21.61
C LYS A 573 15.68 -0.25 -22.18
N GLY A 574 14.89 -0.98 -21.38
CA GLY A 574 14.33 -2.26 -21.80
C GLY A 574 13.44 -2.18 -23.05
N TRP A 575 12.57 -1.18 -23.11
CA TRP A 575 11.61 -0.93 -24.19
C TRP A 575 11.93 0.31 -25.01
N ARG A 576 13.06 0.97 -24.73
CA ARG A 576 13.42 2.22 -25.39
C ARG A 576 13.82 1.94 -26.84
N GLY A 577 12.99 2.43 -27.78
CA GLY A 577 13.17 2.13 -29.20
C GLY A 577 12.86 0.67 -29.53
N LYS A 578 13.51 0.12 -30.56
CA LYS A 578 13.32 -1.27 -30.97
C LYS A 578 14.33 -2.18 -30.28
N THR A 579 13.84 -3.05 -29.40
CA THR A 579 14.63 -4.03 -28.64
C THR A 579 13.98 -5.40 -28.73
N ARG A 580 14.63 -6.44 -28.19
CA ARG A 580 14.05 -7.78 -28.03
C ARG A 580 12.77 -7.76 -27.18
N PHE A 581 12.66 -6.83 -26.24
CA PHE A 581 11.49 -6.67 -25.37
C PHE A 581 10.43 -5.75 -26.01
N ASN A 582 10.81 -4.88 -26.95
CA ASN A 582 9.91 -4.01 -27.71
C ASN A 582 10.11 -4.19 -29.23
N PRO A 583 9.68 -5.34 -29.80
CA PRO A 583 9.99 -5.69 -31.19
C PRO A 583 9.30 -4.79 -32.22
N SER A 584 8.13 -4.21 -31.89
CA SER A 584 7.42 -3.26 -32.74
C SER A 584 7.96 -1.83 -32.65
N GLY A 585 8.79 -1.53 -31.65
CA GLY A 585 9.29 -0.18 -31.42
C GLY A 585 8.19 0.79 -30.98
N SER A 586 7.21 0.32 -30.21
CA SER A 586 6.16 1.16 -29.61
C SER A 586 6.82 2.29 -28.82
N ARG A 587 6.29 3.52 -28.91
CA ARG A 587 6.92 4.69 -28.30
C ARG A 587 6.82 4.62 -26.78
N THR A 588 7.93 4.95 -26.10
CA THR A 588 8.01 4.91 -24.63
C THR A 588 8.45 6.26 -24.08
N HIS A 589 7.73 6.76 -23.09
CA HIS A 589 8.00 8.02 -22.42
C HIS A 589 8.18 7.86 -20.92
N ILE A 590 9.14 8.57 -20.34
CA ILE A 590 9.35 8.64 -18.89
C ILE A 590 8.87 9.99 -18.39
N ARG A 591 7.96 10.00 -17.42
CA ARG A 591 7.49 11.22 -16.78
C ARG A 591 7.60 11.11 -15.27
N GLU A 592 8.63 11.76 -14.74
CA GLU A 592 8.89 11.80 -13.31
C GLU A 592 8.19 12.98 -12.67
N TYR A 593 7.67 12.79 -11.45
CA TYR A 593 6.98 13.80 -10.66
C TYR A 593 7.77 14.01 -9.37
N ARG A 594 8.53 15.10 -9.30
CA ARG A 594 9.35 15.40 -8.14
C ARG A 594 8.47 15.71 -6.94
N HIS A 595 8.63 14.94 -5.87
CA HIS A 595 7.84 15.13 -4.65
C HIS A 595 8.12 16.50 -4.03
N LYS A 596 7.04 17.18 -3.66
CA LYS A 596 7.06 18.36 -2.81
C LYS A 596 6.04 18.17 -1.70
N ALA A 597 6.52 18.28 -0.45
CA ALA A 597 5.65 18.18 0.71
C ALA A 597 4.58 19.29 0.68
N PRO A 598 3.33 19.00 1.11
CA PRO A 598 2.28 20.00 1.19
C PRO A 598 2.73 21.19 2.05
N GLY A 599 2.46 22.41 1.57
CA GLY A 599 2.86 23.65 2.24
C GLY A 599 2.02 23.97 3.48
N SER A 600 0.88 23.29 3.66
CA SER A 600 0.03 23.43 4.85
C SER A 600 -0.83 22.18 5.10
N LEU A 601 -1.31 22.01 6.34
CA LEU A 601 -2.24 20.94 6.71
C LEU A 601 -3.57 20.99 5.93
N LEU A 602 -3.96 22.18 5.47
CA LEU A 602 -5.19 22.41 4.68
C LEU A 602 -5.07 21.94 3.22
N GLU A 603 -3.85 21.75 2.72
CA GLU A 603 -3.58 21.29 1.34
C GLU A 603 -3.79 19.78 1.16
N GLY A 604 -4.07 19.05 2.26
CA GLY A 604 -4.32 17.61 2.22
C GLY A 604 -3.10 16.83 1.73
N ARG A 605 -3.27 16.01 0.69
CA ARG A 605 -2.26 15.08 0.13
C ARG A 605 -1.15 15.76 -0.70
N GLY A 606 -1.19 17.09 -0.85
CA GLY A 606 -0.20 17.87 -1.60
C GLY A 606 -0.38 17.79 -3.11
N LEU A 607 -0.58 18.94 -3.76
CA LEU A 607 -0.87 19.04 -5.20
C LEU A 607 0.31 18.61 -6.10
N GLU A 608 1.50 18.55 -5.52
CA GLU A 608 2.76 18.18 -6.18
C GLU A 608 3.41 16.97 -5.48
N SER A 609 2.62 16.15 -4.76
CA SER A 609 3.17 14.95 -4.12
C SER A 609 3.58 13.91 -5.16
N GLY A 610 4.78 13.37 -4.98
CA GLY A 610 5.28 12.20 -5.69
C GLY A 610 5.18 10.90 -4.88
N ALA A 611 4.45 10.89 -3.76
CA ALA A 611 4.28 9.67 -2.97
C ALA A 611 3.40 8.65 -3.71
N HIS A 612 3.67 7.35 -3.56
CA HIS A 612 3.16 6.27 -4.40
C HIS A 612 1.64 6.28 -4.60
N VAL A 613 0.89 6.62 -3.55
CA VAL A 613 -0.58 6.74 -3.61
C VAL A 613 -1.01 8.18 -3.89
N ASP A 614 -0.33 9.17 -3.30
CA ASP A 614 -0.74 10.58 -3.41
C ASP A 614 -0.44 11.19 -4.78
N ILE A 615 0.42 10.56 -5.59
CA ILE A 615 0.69 10.94 -6.97
C ILE A 615 -0.58 10.95 -7.83
N MET A 616 -1.62 10.19 -7.45
CA MET A 616 -2.94 10.21 -8.09
C MET A 616 -3.65 11.57 -7.97
N GLY A 617 -3.27 12.38 -6.97
CA GLY A 617 -3.70 13.77 -6.78
C GLY A 617 -2.75 14.82 -7.36
N ASN A 618 -1.63 14.40 -7.97
CA ASN A 618 -0.63 15.31 -8.51
C ASN A 618 -1.18 16.03 -9.74
N VAL A 619 -1.16 17.37 -9.69
CA VAL A 619 -1.71 18.24 -10.74
C VAL A 619 -1.10 17.94 -12.11
N ALA A 620 0.23 17.86 -12.20
CA ALA A 620 0.91 17.61 -13.46
C ALA A 620 0.59 16.20 -14.01
N LEU A 621 0.44 15.20 -13.13
CA LEU A 621 0.11 13.84 -13.55
C LEU A 621 -1.30 13.79 -14.13
N ILE A 622 -2.25 14.40 -13.43
CA ILE A 622 -3.64 14.48 -13.88
C ILE A 622 -3.69 15.18 -15.24
N GLU A 623 -2.96 16.28 -15.42
CA GLU A 623 -2.88 16.97 -16.71
C GLU A 623 -2.34 16.09 -17.83
N ASP A 624 -1.24 15.36 -17.60
CA ASP A 624 -0.67 14.45 -18.59
C ASP A 624 -1.70 13.37 -18.99
N VAL A 625 -2.42 12.77 -18.02
CA VAL A 625 -3.49 11.79 -18.27
C VAL A 625 -4.65 12.40 -19.06
N LEU A 626 -5.14 13.58 -18.66
CA LEU A 626 -6.27 14.24 -19.33
C LEU A 626 -5.93 14.63 -20.76
N ARG A 627 -4.72 15.17 -21.00
CA ARG A 627 -4.28 15.58 -22.34
C ARG A 627 -4.14 14.37 -23.27
N VAL A 628 -3.54 13.26 -22.82
CA VAL A 628 -3.43 12.03 -23.62
C VAL A 628 -4.81 11.41 -23.89
N ALA A 629 -5.70 11.38 -22.89
CA ALA A 629 -7.08 10.91 -23.07
C ALA A 629 -7.87 11.79 -24.05
N ALA A 630 -7.54 13.07 -24.16
CA ALA A 630 -8.10 14.00 -25.15
C ALA A 630 -7.40 13.95 -26.54
N GLY A 631 -6.39 13.09 -26.71
CA GLY A 631 -5.77 12.82 -28.02
C GLY A 631 -4.33 13.31 -28.17
N ALA A 632 -3.76 13.98 -27.17
CA ALA A 632 -2.36 14.39 -27.23
C ALA A 632 -1.41 13.18 -27.29
N SER A 633 -0.35 13.34 -28.05
CA SER A 633 0.80 12.43 -28.10
C SER A 633 1.82 12.76 -27.02
N GLY A 634 2.79 11.86 -26.84
CA GLY A 634 3.85 12.04 -25.84
C GLY A 634 4.68 13.30 -26.08
N GLU A 635 4.93 13.63 -27.35
CA GLU A 635 5.66 14.85 -27.74
C GLU A 635 4.87 16.12 -27.40
N GLU A 636 3.55 16.12 -27.60
CA GLU A 636 2.68 17.28 -27.33
C GLU A 636 2.53 17.57 -25.83
N ILE A 637 2.67 16.55 -24.97
CA ILE A 637 2.76 16.75 -23.51
C ILE A 637 4.20 17.04 -23.03
N GLY A 638 5.15 17.19 -23.96
CA GLY A 638 6.54 17.60 -23.67
C GLY A 638 7.56 16.46 -23.55
N GLY A 639 7.27 15.27 -24.06
CA GLY A 639 8.22 14.16 -24.17
C GLY A 639 8.64 13.57 -22.83
N ASP A 640 9.93 13.27 -22.69
CA ASP A 640 10.48 12.77 -21.43
C ASP A 640 10.73 13.88 -20.42
N ARG A 641 10.41 13.61 -19.15
CA ARG A 641 10.74 14.45 -18.01
C ARG A 641 11.41 13.60 -16.94
N ILE A 642 12.73 13.75 -16.81
CA ILE A 642 13.59 12.93 -15.94
C ILE A 642 14.37 13.85 -14.99
N TYR A 643 14.28 13.57 -13.69
CA TYR A 643 14.99 14.22 -12.60
C TYR A 643 15.96 13.26 -11.89
N SER A 644 15.66 11.97 -11.87
CA SER A 644 16.45 10.92 -11.23
C SER A 644 17.66 10.49 -12.06
N ASP A 645 18.52 9.67 -11.47
CA ASP A 645 19.67 9.05 -12.15
C ASP A 645 19.30 7.80 -12.96
N ILE A 646 18.02 7.57 -13.30
CA ILE A 646 17.55 6.34 -13.96
C ILE A 646 18.33 5.98 -15.23
N LEU A 647 18.73 6.96 -16.05
CA LEU A 647 19.51 6.70 -17.27
C LEU A 647 20.89 6.12 -16.94
N LYS A 648 21.57 6.67 -15.92
CA LYS A 648 22.87 6.16 -15.45
C LYS A 648 22.72 4.77 -14.82
N MET A 649 21.66 4.56 -14.03
CA MET A 649 21.36 3.24 -13.46
C MET A 649 21.15 2.21 -14.57
N ALA A 650 20.36 2.58 -15.59
CA ALA A 650 20.07 1.70 -16.71
C ALA A 650 21.32 1.36 -17.53
N GLU A 651 22.26 2.29 -17.73
CA GLU A 651 23.55 2.02 -18.38
C GLU A 651 24.36 0.95 -17.66
N ARG A 652 24.36 0.95 -16.32
CA ARG A 652 25.09 -0.02 -15.49
C ARG A 652 24.49 -1.43 -15.49
N VAL A 653 23.22 -1.56 -15.83
CA VAL A 653 22.57 -2.88 -15.96
C VAL A 653 23.00 -3.53 -17.27
N ASN A 654 23.83 -4.58 -17.16
CA ASN A 654 24.33 -5.33 -18.31
C ASN A 654 23.29 -6.38 -18.76
N ILE A 655 22.37 -5.95 -19.61
CA ILE A 655 21.36 -6.81 -20.23
C ILE A 655 21.47 -6.73 -21.76
N LYS A 656 21.33 -7.87 -22.43
CA LYS A 656 21.25 -7.94 -23.90
C LYS A 656 19.90 -7.40 -24.36
N LEU A 657 19.89 -6.36 -25.19
CA LEU A 657 18.69 -5.78 -25.80
C LEU A 657 18.42 -6.33 -27.19
#